data_AF-A0A542DRN8-F1
#
_entry.id   AF-A0A542DRN8-F1
#
_cell.length_a   1.000
_cell.length_b   1.000
_cell.length_c   1.000
_cell.angle_alpha   90.00
_cell.angle_beta   90.00
_cell.angle_gamma   90.00
#
_symmetry.space_group_name_H-M   'P 1'
#
loop_
_entity.id
_entity.type
_entity.pdbx_description
1 polymer ?
#
loop_
_entity_poly.entity_id
_entity_poly.type
_entity_poly.pdbx_seq_one_letter_code
_entity_poly.pdbx_strand_id
1 'polypeptide(L)'
;MTASNRPHTEPRVANGVAVPDSHRGKLPLRSTRERQIALIVLCVGTLMTVVDSTAVYVALPTMQTGLGISQVDLAWVVNAYLIPFGGLLLFAGRLGDLIGAKRVFLGGLGLFVSASVACGLANDPIALFAARFAQGAGGAFTTAVALGMVVSLFPKERDQVQAFALYAFIGASGAVLGQIAGAGLTSAFGWRWIFFVNVPIGLAVIGFAVRFTDNIRESRERARVDQVGALLLVGSLMLCIYTLTEATDLGWSSLRTLALAAGGLLLMVAFVGWQARARVALIPLHLLRRRNVGWVNLVLLLMNIGPTGMFFLCALYLQHVLGFTVLEVGMAFVPTAVVLAITSLKLAPRLLREVDAKTVLVPSIVSMIVGLALFARIPADGNYLLDVLPASLLIGLGAGTAGPPVLRIALAEATTRDRGLRSGLINTTQQVGAALGLAVLSPIAASVTQQVLADGAPMDSALTDGYRTAFLAAAGAAALALTLAVIAVKPAVPRTGPADIDPNAGQAAVRRRDPTGADNPDFLALGLGGTNMMAMLWSIAMGRRAVGVELRGDPHQALMHWNVNENLRHSLATIDRLMVERYGRDRVPRRPNGELFLLHECFYYPGAADGGEGRADEVIDGWVSDGHIAALVGAVDIVDDRWVDGMPNRSVTTRTPEPPAASADASGADPDLSKILNEPFSFQIGAEDLLILLRRYLEEMSRMDLAAGHLPRCRIFTYHRAVKPRDGGVPRWLRRLTGRQAEPDGFVRYPDGRVGVRIEAIRELDEKGVYRRVRDPGTEVLDLGVPGLFMIAEGSDSDDARRLGLVQDPLTVDNGDGRGPVIAQADYVIGVIAVSVGDRFRLRMASEFDDSGSEHWIRQAAAGHVGFIEEGWIITEVPDFVTFDPAQAGMVSRLTKRDSAEYHAAYRYLLREFYLDQITQLTGIPRAMLANTLALHTPRMISVVAKMGRDPLVAANGVVAGDSFGNGSFLASGGVQTGLLGHASRVGRYWRNIDAGIPPGDAVRDLADGIRADTEAWLEVSRADFAQPPRSGVAARENVLAAARRRRRSIAPFTLRDDLNRLNVHPGRVPMLGLQPLEQPHPNGNGETGGEAGGAGPEGARCVGGSGSDPQRGLRQPLAAQVEAQRQSGT
;
A
#
# COMPACT_ATOMS: atom_id res chain seq x y z
N MET A 1 85.48 14.70 -0.63
CA MET A 1 85.99 13.84 0.46
C MET A 1 84.86 13.63 1.46
N THR A 2 84.77 12.43 2.07
CA THR A 2 84.07 12.09 3.34
C THR A 2 82.62 12.60 3.53
N ALA A 3 81.56 11.77 3.48
CA ALA A 3 81.15 10.76 4.49
C ALA A 3 81.02 11.36 5.91
N SER A 4 79.91 11.29 6.65
CA SER A 4 78.95 10.19 6.87
C SER A 4 77.54 10.76 7.25
N ASN A 5 76.44 10.06 7.55
CA ASN A 5 76.16 8.61 7.75
C ASN A 5 74.67 8.29 7.41
N ARG A 6 74.17 7.09 7.74
CA ARG A 6 72.74 6.71 7.93
C ARG A 6 72.58 5.88 9.23
N PRO A 7 71.40 5.32 9.58
CA PRO A 7 70.92 4.07 8.95
C PRO A 7 69.42 4.02 8.56
N HIS A 8 69.11 3.12 7.60
CA HIS A 8 67.92 2.23 7.45
C HIS A 8 66.51 2.63 7.96
N THR A 9 65.37 2.35 7.31
CA THR A 9 64.88 2.03 5.94
C THR A 9 63.38 1.67 6.11
N GLU A 10 62.46 2.28 5.36
CA GLU A 10 61.08 1.76 5.17
C GLU A 10 60.71 1.70 3.68
N PRO A 11 59.85 0.76 3.24
CA PRO A 11 59.57 0.53 1.83
C PRO A 11 58.46 1.43 1.25
N ARG A 12 58.65 1.85 0.00
CA ARG A 12 57.67 2.57 -0.81
C ARG A 12 56.38 1.76 -1.02
N VAL A 13 55.23 2.41 -0.84
CA VAL A 13 54.01 2.10 -1.61
C VAL A 13 53.89 3.14 -2.73
N ALA A 14 53.60 2.71 -3.96
CA ALA A 14 53.76 3.52 -5.15
C ALA A 14 52.51 4.32 -5.56
N ASN A 15 52.76 5.54 -6.02
CA ASN A 15 52.02 6.35 -7.00
C ASN A 15 50.48 6.33 -6.94
N GLY A 16 49.91 7.46 -6.53
CA GLY A 16 48.48 7.69 -6.57
C GLY A 16 47.88 7.70 -7.98
N VAL A 17 46.67 7.17 -8.09
CA VAL A 17 45.74 7.48 -9.16
C VAL A 17 44.83 8.59 -8.64
N ALA A 18 44.88 9.77 -9.27
CA ALA A 18 43.90 10.80 -9.01
C ALA A 18 42.52 10.27 -9.40
N VAL A 19 41.64 10.08 -8.42
CA VAL A 19 40.23 9.76 -8.67
C VAL A 19 39.61 10.98 -9.33
N PRO A 20 39.04 10.90 -10.54
CA PRO A 20 38.39 12.04 -11.15
C PRO A 20 37.19 12.48 -10.32
N ASP A 21 37.05 13.79 -10.12
CA ASP A 21 35.80 14.38 -9.62
C ASP A 21 34.67 14.11 -10.61
N SER A 22 34.02 12.95 -10.45
CA SER A 22 32.72 12.73 -11.05
C SER A 22 31.74 13.65 -10.34
N HIS A 23 31.46 14.82 -10.93
CA HIS A 23 30.26 15.59 -10.62
C HIS A 23 29.05 14.66 -10.74
N ARG A 24 28.63 14.08 -9.62
CA ARG A 24 27.42 13.27 -9.53
C ARG A 24 26.26 14.22 -9.81
N GLY A 25 25.67 14.11 -10.99
CA GLY A 25 24.57 14.97 -11.39
C GLY A 25 23.46 14.90 -10.35
N LYS A 26 23.22 16.02 -9.65
CA LYS A 26 22.05 16.21 -8.80
C LYS A 26 20.82 16.06 -9.71
N LEU A 27 20.11 14.94 -9.60
CA LEU A 27 18.80 14.80 -10.24
C LEU A 27 17.79 15.56 -9.37
N PRO A 28 17.14 16.62 -9.89
CA PRO A 28 16.15 17.35 -9.11
C PRO A 28 14.93 16.45 -8.86
N LEU A 29 14.54 16.29 -7.59
CA LEU A 29 13.29 15.61 -7.26
C LEU A 29 12.11 16.36 -7.86
N ARG A 30 11.24 15.61 -8.53
CA ARG A 30 10.09 16.16 -9.23
C ARG A 30 8.86 16.29 -8.35
N SER A 31 8.14 17.38 -8.56
CA SER A 31 6.86 17.69 -7.93
C SER A 31 5.79 16.62 -8.22
N THR A 32 4.81 16.47 -7.34
CA THR A 32 3.68 15.54 -7.51
C THR A 32 2.97 15.73 -8.87
N ARG A 33 2.86 16.98 -9.33
CA ARG A 33 2.28 17.33 -10.64
C ARG A 33 3.10 16.77 -11.81
N GLU A 34 4.42 16.86 -11.76
CA GLU A 34 5.30 16.27 -12.77
C GLU A 34 5.25 14.74 -12.78
N ARG A 35 5.12 14.09 -11.61
CA ARG A 35 4.94 12.63 -11.51
C ARG A 35 3.61 12.17 -12.11
N GLN A 36 2.53 12.94 -11.90
CA GLN A 36 1.23 12.69 -12.55
C GLN A 36 1.29 12.89 -14.07
N ILE A 37 1.97 13.92 -14.57
CA ILE A 37 2.21 14.10 -16.01
C ILE A 37 3.01 12.91 -16.57
N ALA A 38 4.06 12.46 -15.86
CA ALA A 38 4.85 11.29 -16.24
C ALA A 38 4.00 10.02 -16.36
N LEU A 39 3.09 9.78 -15.40
CA LEU A 39 2.14 8.67 -15.45
C LEU A 39 1.23 8.76 -16.68
N ILE A 40 0.65 9.92 -16.95
CA ILE A 40 -0.20 10.14 -18.13
C ILE A 40 0.59 9.84 -19.41
N VAL A 41 1.84 10.31 -19.51
CA VAL A 41 2.72 10.06 -20.67
C VAL A 41 2.99 8.57 -20.89
N LEU A 42 3.35 7.83 -19.84
CA LEU A 42 3.57 6.38 -19.91
C LEU A 42 2.29 5.62 -20.28
N CYS A 43 1.17 6.04 -19.69
CA CYS A 43 -0.15 5.48 -19.97
C CYS A 43 -0.60 5.76 -21.42
N VAL A 44 -0.44 6.97 -21.95
CA VAL A 44 -0.81 7.32 -23.34
C VAL A 44 0.10 6.59 -24.34
N GLY A 45 1.41 6.49 -24.07
CA GLY A 45 2.32 5.67 -24.88
C GLY A 45 1.89 4.20 -24.93
N THR A 46 1.51 3.63 -23.78
CA THR A 46 0.99 2.25 -23.69
C THR A 46 -0.36 2.12 -24.42
N LEU A 47 -1.29 3.05 -24.18
CA LEU A 47 -2.62 3.08 -24.80
C LEU A 47 -2.52 3.06 -26.33
N MET A 48 -1.62 3.87 -26.90
CA MET A 48 -1.40 3.93 -28.34
C MET A 48 -1.01 2.56 -28.92
N THR A 49 -0.12 1.80 -28.24
CA THR A 49 0.26 0.44 -28.69
C THR A 49 -0.89 -0.58 -28.61
N VAL A 50 -1.79 -0.42 -27.64
CA VAL A 50 -2.99 -1.28 -27.50
C VAL A 50 -4.02 -0.91 -28.56
N VAL A 51 -4.29 0.38 -28.75
CA VAL A 51 -5.22 0.94 -29.73
C VAL A 51 -4.85 0.50 -31.16
N ASP A 52 -3.58 0.63 -31.54
CA ASP A 52 -3.09 0.16 -32.85
C ASP A 52 -3.31 -1.35 -33.04
N SER A 53 -3.01 -2.14 -32.01
CA SER A 53 -3.15 -3.61 -32.08
C SER A 53 -4.59 -4.09 -32.25
N THR A 54 -5.60 -3.30 -31.87
CA THR A 54 -7.03 -3.66 -32.02
C THR A 54 -7.73 -2.92 -33.15
N ALA A 55 -7.30 -1.71 -33.53
CA ALA A 55 -7.84 -0.95 -34.66
C ALA A 55 -7.74 -1.71 -35.99
N VAL A 56 -6.66 -2.49 -36.17
CA VAL A 56 -6.40 -3.27 -37.38
C VAL A 56 -7.52 -4.25 -37.69
N TYR A 57 -8.12 -4.95 -36.72
CA TYR A 57 -9.12 -6.01 -36.99
C TYR A 57 -10.32 -5.53 -37.81
N VAL A 58 -10.80 -4.32 -37.54
CA VAL A 58 -11.97 -3.74 -38.24
C VAL A 58 -11.60 -3.25 -39.64
N ALA A 59 -10.32 -2.92 -39.86
CA ALA A 59 -9.78 -2.46 -41.13
C ALA A 59 -9.34 -3.59 -42.08
N LEU A 60 -9.17 -4.83 -41.58
CA LEU A 60 -8.61 -5.96 -42.34
C LEU A 60 -9.21 -6.14 -43.75
N PRO A 61 -10.55 -6.15 -43.97
CA PRO A 61 -11.11 -6.35 -45.31
C PRO A 61 -10.78 -5.22 -46.29
N THR A 62 -10.69 -3.98 -45.80
CA THR A 62 -10.28 -2.81 -46.60
C THR A 62 -8.78 -2.78 -46.89
N MET A 63 -7.95 -3.37 -46.03
CA MET A 63 -6.54 -3.63 -46.32
C MET A 63 -6.38 -4.73 -47.36
N GLN A 64 -7.19 -5.80 -47.26
CA GLN A 64 -7.18 -6.92 -48.18
C GLN A 64 -7.44 -6.47 -49.61
N THR A 65 -8.53 -5.74 -49.83
CA THR A 65 -8.89 -5.18 -51.15
C THR A 65 -7.93 -4.06 -51.59
N GLY A 66 -7.49 -3.21 -50.66
CA GLY A 66 -6.61 -2.06 -50.96
C GLY A 66 -5.14 -2.39 -51.27
N LEU A 67 -4.68 -3.62 -50.98
CA LEU A 67 -3.31 -4.09 -51.26
C LEU A 67 -3.26 -5.45 -52.00
N GLY A 68 -4.40 -6.05 -52.32
CA GLY A 68 -4.46 -7.36 -52.98
C GLY A 68 -3.97 -8.52 -52.11
N ILE A 69 -4.18 -8.47 -50.80
CA ILE A 69 -3.71 -9.50 -49.86
C ILE A 69 -4.57 -10.78 -50.02
N SER A 70 -3.95 -11.96 -50.03
CA SER A 70 -4.68 -13.22 -50.04
C SER A 70 -5.46 -13.44 -48.73
N GLN A 71 -6.46 -14.31 -48.74
CA GLN A 71 -7.24 -14.62 -47.53
C GLN A 71 -6.37 -15.26 -46.43
N VAL A 72 -5.32 -15.99 -46.83
CA VAL A 72 -4.35 -16.64 -45.93
C VAL A 72 -3.36 -15.61 -45.37
N ASP A 73 -2.83 -14.73 -46.22
CA ASP A 73 -1.88 -13.69 -45.83
C ASP A 73 -2.53 -12.55 -45.03
N LEU A 74 -3.85 -12.45 -44.99
CA LEU A 74 -4.50 -11.43 -44.17
C LEU A 74 -4.21 -11.59 -42.66
N ALA A 75 -3.95 -12.83 -42.21
CA ALA A 75 -3.47 -13.10 -40.86
C ALA A 75 -2.07 -12.50 -40.58
N TRP A 76 -1.24 -12.30 -41.60
CA TRP A 76 0.10 -11.69 -41.46
C TRP A 76 0.05 -10.23 -41.04
N VAL A 77 -0.99 -9.46 -41.39
CA VAL A 77 -1.16 -8.06 -40.94
C VAL A 77 -1.17 -7.97 -39.39
N VAL A 78 -1.73 -8.99 -38.73
CA VAL A 78 -1.81 -9.08 -37.27
C VAL A 78 -0.59 -9.80 -36.70
N ASN A 79 -0.22 -10.96 -37.26
CA ASN A 79 0.89 -11.79 -36.77
C ASN A 79 2.25 -11.10 -36.86
N ALA A 80 2.51 -10.32 -37.93
CA ALA A 80 3.73 -9.55 -38.09
C ALA A 80 3.97 -8.59 -36.90
N TYR A 81 2.91 -8.09 -36.26
CA TYR A 81 2.99 -7.26 -35.06
C TYR A 81 3.06 -8.08 -33.77
N LEU A 82 2.15 -9.06 -33.59
CA LEU A 82 2.03 -9.81 -32.33
C LEU A 82 3.30 -10.59 -31.95
N ILE A 83 3.99 -11.16 -32.94
CA ILE A 83 5.15 -12.05 -32.71
C ILE A 83 6.37 -11.27 -32.18
N PRO A 84 6.85 -10.17 -32.80
CA PRO A 84 7.91 -9.36 -32.20
C PRO A 84 7.42 -8.64 -30.94
N PHE A 85 6.14 -8.22 -30.86
CA PHE A 85 5.60 -7.62 -29.64
C PHE A 85 5.72 -8.54 -28.42
N GLY A 86 5.25 -9.79 -28.56
CA GLY A 86 5.33 -10.81 -27.50
C GLY A 86 6.76 -11.31 -27.28
N GLY A 87 7.45 -11.72 -28.35
CA GLY A 87 8.76 -12.36 -28.27
C GLY A 87 9.89 -11.45 -27.79
N LEU A 88 9.80 -10.14 -28.02
CA LEU A 88 10.80 -9.17 -27.57
C LEU A 88 10.47 -8.51 -26.23
N LEU A 89 9.30 -8.76 -25.63
CA LEU A 89 8.88 -8.11 -24.38
C LEU A 89 9.82 -8.40 -23.19
N LEU A 90 10.19 -9.68 -23.02
CA LEU A 90 11.16 -10.10 -21.98
C LEU A 90 12.56 -9.55 -22.24
N PHE A 91 12.94 -9.43 -23.51
CA PHE A 91 14.20 -8.84 -23.94
C PHE A 91 14.24 -7.35 -23.61
N ALA A 92 13.15 -6.64 -23.91
CA ALA A 92 12.97 -5.21 -23.68
C ALA A 92 13.04 -4.83 -22.20
N GLY A 93 12.37 -5.58 -21.32
CA GLY A 93 12.44 -5.35 -19.87
C GLY A 93 13.89 -5.45 -19.36
N ARG A 94 14.61 -6.52 -19.74
CA ARG A 94 16.03 -6.71 -19.40
C ARG A 94 16.96 -5.69 -20.04
N LEU A 95 16.63 -5.17 -21.21
CA LEU A 95 17.35 -4.06 -21.83
C LEU A 95 17.13 -2.76 -21.04
N GLY A 96 15.91 -2.52 -20.55
CA GLY A 96 15.56 -1.40 -19.67
C GLY A 96 16.36 -1.41 -18.37
N ASP A 97 16.52 -2.59 -17.74
CA ASP A 97 17.36 -2.79 -16.55
C ASP A 97 18.85 -2.46 -16.79
N LEU A 98 19.33 -2.61 -18.03
CA LEU A 98 20.74 -2.44 -18.41
C LEU A 98 21.07 -1.02 -18.88
N ILE A 99 20.33 -0.47 -19.85
CA ILE A 99 20.64 0.84 -20.47
C ILE A 99 19.70 1.96 -19.98
N GLY A 100 18.84 1.68 -19.02
CA GLY A 100 17.91 2.63 -18.42
C GLY A 100 16.53 2.63 -19.10
N ALA A 101 15.48 2.50 -18.29
CA ALA A 101 14.10 2.35 -18.74
C ALA A 101 13.62 3.49 -19.67
N LYS A 102 13.94 4.76 -19.36
CA LYS A 102 13.61 5.91 -20.22
C LYS A 102 14.27 5.83 -21.60
N ARG A 103 15.52 5.35 -21.71
CA ARG A 103 16.19 5.18 -23.02
C ARG A 103 15.47 4.14 -23.88
N VAL A 104 15.07 3.02 -23.28
CA VAL A 104 14.31 1.96 -23.97
C VAL A 104 12.89 2.40 -24.33
N PHE A 105 12.20 3.13 -23.43
CA PHE A 105 10.87 3.69 -23.69
C PHE A 105 10.91 4.65 -24.89
N LEU A 106 11.82 5.63 -24.89
CA LEU A 106 11.94 6.61 -25.97
C LEU A 106 12.39 5.97 -27.29
N GLY A 107 13.35 5.03 -27.25
CA GLY A 107 13.80 4.30 -28.44
C GLY A 107 12.71 3.40 -29.04
N GLY A 108 11.96 2.69 -28.18
CA GLY A 108 10.82 1.88 -28.59
C GLY A 108 9.69 2.70 -29.19
N LEU A 109 9.37 3.83 -28.56
CA LEU A 109 8.33 4.75 -29.03
C LEU A 109 8.72 5.42 -30.35
N GLY A 110 9.98 5.83 -30.50
CA GLY A 110 10.52 6.34 -31.76
C GLY A 110 10.43 5.31 -32.89
N LEU A 111 10.82 4.05 -32.61
CA LEU A 111 10.69 2.94 -33.56
C LEU A 111 9.22 2.70 -33.95
N PHE A 112 8.31 2.67 -32.97
CA PHE A 112 6.87 2.50 -33.19
C PHE A 112 6.29 3.61 -34.09
N VAL A 113 6.64 4.87 -33.83
CA VAL A 113 6.17 6.03 -34.64
C VAL A 113 6.72 5.97 -36.06
N SER A 114 8.03 5.73 -36.24
CA SER A 114 8.61 5.59 -37.58
C SER A 114 8.03 4.40 -38.36
N ALA A 115 7.78 3.29 -37.69
CA ALA A 115 7.14 2.12 -38.28
C ALA A 115 5.67 2.39 -38.63
N SER A 116 4.95 3.18 -37.82
CA SER A 116 3.58 3.60 -38.13
C SER A 116 3.51 4.44 -39.41
N VAL A 117 4.48 5.35 -39.63
CA VAL A 117 4.61 6.08 -40.92
C VAL A 117 4.82 5.09 -42.08
N ALA A 118 5.71 4.11 -41.90
CA ALA A 118 5.97 3.09 -42.93
C ALA A 118 4.73 2.21 -43.22
N CYS A 119 3.95 1.83 -42.20
CA CYS A 119 2.68 1.11 -42.38
C CYS A 119 1.66 1.92 -43.20
N GLY A 120 1.52 3.22 -42.91
CA GLY A 120 0.62 4.11 -43.65
C GLY A 120 1.05 4.38 -45.10
N LEU A 121 2.36 4.34 -45.38
CA LEU A 121 2.95 4.51 -46.72
C LEU A 121 3.13 3.20 -47.50
N ALA A 122 2.82 2.04 -46.91
CA ALA A 122 2.97 0.75 -47.58
C ALA A 122 2.07 0.66 -48.82
N ASN A 123 2.62 0.19 -49.94
CA ASN A 123 1.93 0.03 -51.22
C ASN A 123 1.82 -1.44 -51.67
N ASP A 124 2.42 -2.36 -50.92
CA ASP A 124 2.38 -3.80 -51.13
C ASP A 124 2.31 -4.54 -49.76
N PRO A 125 1.89 -5.83 -49.75
CA PRO A 125 1.76 -6.59 -48.51
C PRO A 125 3.09 -6.79 -47.76
N ILE A 126 4.21 -6.96 -48.47
CA ILE A 126 5.51 -7.27 -47.86
C ILE A 126 6.05 -6.04 -47.12
N ALA A 127 5.96 -4.86 -47.73
CA ALA A 127 6.27 -3.59 -47.07
C ALA A 127 5.42 -3.35 -45.82
N LEU A 128 4.11 -3.67 -45.88
CA LEU A 128 3.23 -3.58 -44.71
C LEU A 128 3.67 -4.56 -43.61
N PHE A 129 3.94 -5.83 -43.94
CA PHE A 129 4.37 -6.83 -42.94
C PHE A 129 5.71 -6.47 -42.30
N ALA A 130 6.68 -5.98 -43.07
CA ALA A 130 7.97 -5.52 -42.56
C ALA A 130 7.82 -4.29 -41.63
N ALA A 131 6.97 -3.34 -42.00
CA ALA A 131 6.65 -2.18 -41.15
C ALA A 131 5.94 -2.62 -39.86
N ARG A 132 4.94 -3.52 -39.94
CA ARG A 132 4.24 -4.10 -38.77
C ARG A 132 5.19 -4.84 -37.83
N PHE A 133 6.22 -5.51 -38.36
CA PHE A 133 7.26 -6.14 -37.55
C PHE A 133 8.07 -5.13 -36.73
N ALA A 134 8.55 -4.06 -37.37
CA ALA A 134 9.23 -2.96 -36.68
C ALA A 134 8.31 -2.27 -35.65
N GLN A 135 7.03 -2.10 -35.99
CA GLN A 135 6.02 -1.51 -35.11
C GLN A 135 5.78 -2.36 -33.86
N GLY A 136 5.65 -3.69 -34.01
CA GLY A 136 5.52 -4.63 -32.90
C GLY A 136 6.74 -4.64 -31.98
N ALA A 137 7.96 -4.58 -32.54
CA ALA A 137 9.19 -4.44 -31.76
C ALA A 137 9.24 -3.12 -30.96
N GLY A 138 8.87 -2.00 -31.58
CA GLY A 138 8.75 -0.70 -30.91
C GLY A 138 7.70 -0.71 -29.79
N GLY A 139 6.57 -1.40 -30.02
CA GLY A 139 5.53 -1.62 -29.02
C GLY A 139 6.03 -2.42 -27.81
N ALA A 140 6.76 -3.52 -28.05
CA ALA A 140 7.38 -4.31 -26.98
C ALA A 140 8.30 -3.45 -26.11
N PHE A 141 9.15 -2.63 -26.76
CA PHE A 141 10.14 -1.78 -26.11
C PHE A 141 9.48 -0.67 -25.28
N THR A 142 8.40 -0.08 -25.78
CA THR A 142 7.61 0.93 -25.07
C THR A 142 6.91 0.33 -23.84
N THR A 143 6.16 -0.75 -24.04
CA THR A 143 5.25 -1.31 -23.01
C THR A 143 5.97 -2.09 -21.92
N ALA A 144 7.06 -2.80 -22.22
CA ALA A 144 7.77 -3.63 -21.24
C ALA A 144 8.36 -2.81 -20.08
N VAL A 145 8.88 -1.62 -20.36
CA VAL A 145 9.54 -0.77 -19.37
C VAL A 145 8.60 0.23 -18.70
N ALA A 146 7.47 0.56 -19.33
CA ALA A 146 6.50 1.54 -18.81
C ALA A 146 6.01 1.18 -17.39
N LEU A 147 5.66 -0.09 -17.13
CA LEU A 147 5.24 -0.53 -15.80
C LEU A 147 6.34 -0.37 -14.73
N GLY A 148 7.60 -0.65 -15.08
CA GLY A 148 8.74 -0.45 -14.18
C GLY A 148 9.02 1.03 -13.90
N MET A 149 8.78 1.89 -14.90
CA MET A 149 8.83 3.35 -14.74
C MET A 149 7.70 3.87 -13.85
N VAL A 150 6.48 3.31 -13.95
CA VAL A 150 5.36 3.64 -13.03
C VAL A 150 5.73 3.31 -11.58
N VAL A 151 6.27 2.11 -11.31
CA VAL A 151 6.76 1.74 -9.96
C VAL A 151 7.84 2.70 -9.46
N SER A 152 8.72 3.16 -10.35
CA SER A 152 9.80 4.09 -10.00
C SER A 152 9.35 5.55 -9.83
N LEU A 153 8.20 5.92 -10.38
CA LEU A 153 7.61 7.26 -10.26
C LEU A 153 6.81 7.45 -8.96
N PHE A 154 6.22 6.37 -8.44
CA PHE A 154 5.41 6.40 -7.23
C PHE A 154 6.05 5.49 -6.16
N PRO A 155 6.80 6.03 -5.18
CA PRO A 155 7.38 5.22 -4.11
C PRO A 155 6.33 4.81 -3.06
N LYS A 156 5.29 5.62 -2.84
CA LYS A 156 4.21 5.34 -1.86
C LYS A 156 3.29 4.24 -2.36
N GLU A 157 3.03 3.20 -1.57
CA GLU A 157 2.14 2.08 -1.95
C GLU A 157 0.73 2.56 -2.35
N ARG A 158 0.18 3.54 -1.62
CA ARG A 158 -1.12 4.17 -1.94
C ARG A 158 -1.15 4.78 -3.35
N ASP A 159 -0.09 5.48 -3.73
CA ASP A 159 0.03 6.10 -5.05
C ASP A 159 0.33 5.05 -6.13
N GLN A 160 1.11 4.01 -5.82
CA GLN A 160 1.30 2.85 -6.71
C GLN A 160 -0.03 2.17 -7.01
N VAL A 161 -0.89 1.93 -6.00
CA VAL A 161 -2.22 1.34 -6.20
C VAL A 161 -3.08 2.22 -7.13
N GLN A 162 -3.06 3.55 -6.96
CA GLN A 162 -3.77 4.47 -7.87
C GLN A 162 -3.17 4.47 -9.29
N ALA A 163 -1.85 4.48 -9.41
CA ALA A 163 -1.15 4.49 -10.69
C ALA A 163 -1.31 3.17 -11.46
N PHE A 164 -1.26 2.03 -10.76
CA PHE A 164 -1.58 0.71 -11.30
C PHE A 164 -3.06 0.61 -11.71
N ALA A 165 -3.99 1.17 -10.91
CA ALA A 165 -5.40 1.19 -11.28
C ALA A 165 -5.64 1.99 -12.58
N LEU A 166 -5.00 3.15 -12.73
CA LEU A 166 -5.06 3.93 -13.97
C LEU A 166 -4.42 3.19 -15.14
N TYR A 167 -3.22 2.63 -14.96
CA TYR A 167 -2.50 1.88 -15.99
C TYR A 167 -3.29 0.64 -16.45
N ALA A 168 -3.88 -0.12 -15.52
CA ALA A 168 -4.72 -1.28 -15.81
C ALA A 168 -6.04 -0.88 -16.49
N PHE A 169 -6.69 0.21 -16.05
CA PHE A 169 -7.88 0.76 -16.70
C PHE A 169 -7.58 1.18 -18.15
N ILE A 170 -6.43 1.80 -18.38
CA ILE A 170 -5.99 2.24 -19.71
C ILE A 170 -5.66 1.04 -20.62
N GLY A 171 -5.01 0.00 -20.09
CA GLY A 171 -4.82 -1.26 -20.82
C GLY A 171 -6.14 -1.93 -21.21
N ALA A 172 -7.13 -1.96 -20.32
CA ALA A 172 -8.44 -2.56 -20.59
C ALA A 172 -9.30 -1.72 -21.55
N SER A 173 -9.33 -0.39 -21.39
CA SER A 173 -10.12 0.52 -22.24
C SER A 173 -9.53 0.70 -23.64
N GLY A 174 -8.20 0.56 -23.80
CA GLY A 174 -7.52 0.65 -25.10
C GLY A 174 -8.06 -0.33 -26.14
N ALA A 175 -8.50 -1.52 -25.73
CA ALA A 175 -9.09 -2.50 -26.65
C ALA A 175 -10.43 -2.03 -27.24
N VAL A 176 -11.27 -1.37 -26.43
CA VAL A 176 -12.55 -0.75 -26.86
C VAL A 176 -12.28 0.46 -27.73
N LEU A 177 -11.41 1.36 -27.25
CA LEU A 177 -11.07 2.61 -27.92
C LEU A 177 -10.46 2.37 -29.30
N GLY A 178 -9.58 1.38 -29.44
CA GLY A 178 -8.95 1.05 -30.72
C GLY A 178 -9.94 0.55 -31.76
N GLN A 179 -10.98 -0.19 -31.38
CA GLN A 179 -11.99 -0.65 -32.33
C GLN A 179 -12.92 0.49 -32.77
N ILE A 180 -13.35 1.36 -31.86
CA ILE A 180 -14.17 2.54 -32.19
C ILE A 180 -13.37 3.54 -33.05
N ALA A 181 -12.14 3.87 -32.63
CA ALA A 181 -11.28 4.80 -33.35
C ALA A 181 -10.82 4.22 -34.70
N GLY A 182 -10.44 2.94 -34.75
CA GLY A 182 -10.04 2.24 -35.97
C GLY A 182 -11.18 2.19 -36.99
N ALA A 183 -12.40 1.88 -36.53
CA ALA A 183 -13.59 1.89 -37.38
C ALA A 183 -13.88 3.28 -37.96
N GLY A 184 -13.92 4.32 -37.11
CA GLY A 184 -14.19 5.70 -37.52
C GLY A 184 -13.11 6.29 -38.43
N LEU A 185 -11.82 6.04 -38.15
CA LEU A 185 -10.71 6.49 -39.00
C LEU A 185 -10.73 5.77 -40.36
N THR A 186 -10.97 4.46 -40.35
CA THR A 186 -11.02 3.68 -41.60
C THR A 186 -12.22 4.05 -42.46
N SER A 187 -13.39 4.32 -41.87
CA SER A 187 -14.58 4.75 -42.62
C SER A 187 -14.47 6.19 -43.14
N ALA A 188 -13.85 7.11 -42.38
CA ALA A 188 -13.78 8.52 -42.75
C ALA A 188 -12.61 8.86 -43.69
N PHE A 189 -11.45 8.22 -43.51
CA PHE A 189 -10.21 8.58 -44.20
C PHE A 189 -9.48 7.39 -44.85
N GLY A 190 -9.98 6.16 -44.68
CA GLY A 190 -9.36 4.93 -45.17
C GLY A 190 -8.34 4.33 -44.19
N TRP A 191 -8.06 3.03 -44.35
CA TRP A 191 -7.29 2.22 -43.39
C TRP A 191 -5.90 2.76 -43.05
N ARG A 192 -5.24 3.49 -43.96
CA ARG A 192 -3.91 4.07 -43.74
C ARG A 192 -3.86 5.02 -42.53
N TRP A 193 -4.97 5.68 -42.22
CA TRP A 193 -5.03 6.65 -41.12
C TRP A 193 -5.02 6.04 -39.72
N ILE A 194 -5.31 4.74 -39.57
CA ILE A 194 -5.14 4.05 -38.27
C ILE A 194 -3.67 3.99 -37.86
N PHE A 195 -2.74 4.08 -38.83
CA PHE A 195 -1.31 4.17 -38.56
C PHE A 195 -0.85 5.63 -38.44
N PHE A 196 -1.32 6.53 -39.31
CA PHE A 196 -0.93 7.94 -39.26
C PHE A 196 -1.36 8.66 -37.98
N VAL A 197 -2.47 8.27 -37.35
CA VAL A 197 -2.92 8.85 -36.06
C VAL A 197 -1.91 8.66 -34.92
N ASN A 198 -1.10 7.60 -34.97
CA ASN A 198 -0.04 7.34 -33.98
C ASN A 198 1.09 8.37 -34.06
N VAL A 199 1.26 9.06 -35.18
CA VAL A 199 2.38 9.99 -35.41
C VAL A 199 2.29 11.26 -34.55
N PRO A 200 1.21 12.07 -34.60
CA PRO A 200 1.09 13.24 -33.74
C PRO A 200 1.03 12.87 -32.25
N ILE A 201 0.36 11.76 -31.91
CA ILE A 201 0.29 11.26 -30.52
C ILE A 201 1.70 10.88 -30.03
N GLY A 202 2.41 10.05 -30.79
CA GLY A 202 3.74 9.58 -30.42
C GLY A 202 4.78 10.70 -30.35
N LEU A 203 4.75 11.69 -31.27
CA LEU A 203 5.60 12.88 -31.18
C LEU A 203 5.33 13.70 -29.91
N ALA A 204 4.06 13.89 -29.55
CA ALA A 204 3.70 14.54 -28.29
C ALA A 204 4.20 13.74 -27.07
N VAL A 205 3.94 12.42 -27.03
CA VAL A 205 4.41 11.54 -25.95
C VAL A 205 5.94 11.54 -25.85
N ILE A 206 6.69 11.55 -26.96
CA ILE A 206 8.15 11.69 -26.96
C ILE A 206 8.57 13.03 -26.33
N GLY A 207 7.98 14.15 -26.77
CA GLY A 207 8.29 15.48 -26.25
C GLY A 207 8.04 15.60 -24.74
N PHE A 208 6.87 15.16 -24.28
CA PHE A 208 6.55 15.13 -22.85
C PHE A 208 7.40 14.10 -22.10
N ALA A 209 7.69 12.92 -22.65
CA ALA A 209 8.55 11.92 -22.00
C ALA A 209 10.00 12.40 -21.83
N VAL A 210 10.56 13.12 -22.80
CA VAL A 210 11.90 13.70 -22.69
C VAL A 210 11.97 14.66 -21.50
N ARG A 211 10.94 15.49 -21.30
CA ARG A 211 10.88 16.51 -20.22
C ARG A 211 10.38 15.99 -18.86
N PHE A 212 9.51 14.97 -18.85
CA PHE A 212 8.78 14.49 -17.68
C PHE A 212 8.99 12.99 -17.37
N THR A 213 9.98 12.32 -17.94
CA THR A 213 10.55 11.05 -17.40
C THR A 213 12.03 11.22 -17.11
N ASP A 214 12.64 10.43 -16.22
CA ASP A 214 14.09 10.45 -15.94
C ASP A 214 14.71 9.06 -16.11
N ASN A 215 16.04 9.02 -16.28
CA ASN A 215 16.80 7.78 -16.20
C ASN A 215 16.94 7.39 -14.71
N ILE A 216 15.88 6.83 -14.13
CA ILE A 216 15.91 6.30 -12.76
C ILE A 216 16.38 4.84 -12.82
N ARG A 217 17.38 4.51 -11.98
CA ARG A 217 18.09 3.21 -11.90
C ARG A 217 18.81 2.78 -13.19
N GLU A 218 20.09 3.13 -13.28
CA GLU A 218 21.08 2.31 -13.99
C GLU A 218 21.57 1.24 -12.99
N SER A 219 21.30 -0.06 -13.26
CA SER A 219 21.80 -1.13 -12.39
C SER A 219 23.32 -1.27 -12.57
N ARG A 220 24.09 -1.02 -11.50
CA ARG A 220 25.56 -1.14 -11.53
C ARG A 220 26.06 -2.58 -11.60
N GLU A 221 25.22 -3.58 -11.35
CA GLU A 221 25.54 -4.96 -11.72
C GLU A 221 25.57 -5.08 -13.25
N ARG A 222 26.61 -5.72 -13.80
CA ARG A 222 26.78 -5.95 -15.25
C ARG A 222 25.72 -6.91 -15.81
N ALA A 223 24.48 -6.45 -15.92
CA ALA A 223 23.38 -7.19 -16.52
C ALA A 223 23.73 -7.52 -17.98
N ARG A 224 23.44 -8.76 -18.40
CA ARG A 224 23.55 -9.18 -19.81
C ARG A 224 22.15 -9.45 -20.32
N VAL A 225 21.92 -9.19 -21.61
CA VAL A 225 20.63 -9.44 -22.26
C VAL A 225 20.78 -10.60 -23.24
N ASP A 226 19.77 -11.47 -23.30
CA ASP A 226 19.77 -12.67 -24.14
C ASP A 226 19.37 -12.37 -25.59
N GLN A 227 20.26 -11.68 -26.33
CA GLN A 227 20.06 -11.33 -27.75
C GLN A 227 19.85 -12.57 -28.63
N VAL A 228 20.62 -13.63 -28.40
CA VAL A 228 20.54 -14.89 -29.15
C VAL A 228 19.21 -15.61 -28.86
N GLY A 229 18.81 -15.68 -27.60
CA GLY A 229 17.51 -16.26 -27.22
C GLY A 229 16.33 -15.50 -27.81
N ALA A 230 16.37 -14.17 -27.80
CA ALA A 230 15.34 -13.33 -28.42
C ALA A 230 15.23 -13.56 -29.94
N LEU A 231 16.37 -13.60 -30.64
CA LEU A 231 16.42 -13.86 -32.09
C LEU A 231 15.90 -15.26 -32.45
N LEU A 232 16.29 -16.29 -31.70
CA LEU A 232 15.81 -17.65 -31.90
C LEU A 232 14.31 -17.81 -31.61
N LEU A 233 13.78 -17.13 -30.58
CA LEU A 233 12.35 -17.14 -30.27
C LEU A 233 11.52 -16.48 -31.38
N VAL A 234 11.86 -15.25 -31.76
CA VAL A 234 11.13 -14.51 -32.81
C VAL A 234 11.28 -15.20 -34.16
N GLY A 235 12.49 -15.66 -34.51
CA GLY A 235 12.78 -16.36 -35.76
C GLY A 235 12.06 -17.71 -35.88
N SER A 236 12.02 -18.51 -34.81
CA SER A 236 11.26 -19.78 -34.82
C SER A 236 9.76 -19.56 -34.96
N LEU A 237 9.18 -18.60 -34.24
CA LEU A 237 7.75 -18.27 -34.34
C LEU A 237 7.39 -17.73 -35.74
N MET A 238 8.18 -16.80 -36.28
CA MET A 238 8.04 -16.30 -37.65
C MET A 238 8.04 -17.44 -38.67
N LEU A 239 9.06 -18.31 -38.62
CA LEU A 239 9.25 -19.36 -39.62
C LEU A 239 8.20 -20.47 -39.51
N CYS A 240 7.80 -20.86 -38.29
CA CYS A 240 6.71 -21.81 -38.08
C CYS A 240 5.36 -21.26 -38.60
N ILE A 241 5.07 -19.98 -38.38
CA ILE A 241 3.82 -19.37 -38.84
C ILE A 241 3.83 -19.16 -40.36
N TYR A 242 4.99 -18.81 -40.93
CA TYR A 242 5.17 -18.74 -42.39
C TYR A 242 5.03 -20.10 -43.07
N THR A 243 5.49 -21.16 -42.41
CA THR A 243 5.26 -22.53 -42.87
C THR A 243 3.76 -22.86 -42.93
N LEU A 244 2.99 -22.46 -41.91
CA LEU A 244 1.54 -22.72 -41.86
C LEU A 244 0.76 -21.98 -42.95
N THR A 245 1.14 -20.73 -43.28
CA THR A 245 0.51 -20.01 -44.38
C THR A 245 0.88 -20.61 -45.74
N GLU A 246 2.18 -20.77 -46.02
CA GLU A 246 2.69 -21.30 -47.30
C GLU A 246 2.25 -22.76 -47.57
N ALA A 247 2.00 -23.56 -46.51
CA ALA A 247 1.44 -24.91 -46.63
C ALA A 247 0.04 -24.95 -47.28
N THR A 248 -0.71 -23.85 -47.22
CA THR A 248 -2.04 -23.73 -47.82
C THR A 248 -1.94 -23.60 -49.34
N ASP A 249 -0.97 -22.81 -49.83
CA ASP A 249 -0.82 -22.52 -51.26
C ASP A 249 0.05 -23.55 -52.00
N LEU A 250 1.13 -24.03 -51.38
CA LEU A 250 2.04 -25.03 -51.98
C LEU A 250 1.69 -26.48 -51.62
N GLY A 251 0.78 -26.68 -50.68
CA GLY A 251 0.44 -27.98 -50.11
C GLY A 251 1.37 -28.43 -48.99
N TRP A 252 0.81 -29.20 -48.06
CA TRP A 252 1.47 -29.72 -46.86
C TRP A 252 2.64 -30.68 -47.15
N SER A 253 2.62 -31.37 -48.29
CA SER A 253 3.64 -32.33 -48.73
C SER A 253 4.76 -31.73 -49.59
N SER A 254 4.70 -30.43 -49.90
CA SER A 254 5.73 -29.80 -50.73
C SER A 254 7.10 -29.82 -50.04
N LEU A 255 8.17 -30.06 -50.81
CA LEU A 255 9.53 -30.08 -50.27
C LEU A 255 9.90 -28.74 -49.62
N ARG A 256 9.39 -27.62 -50.14
CA ARG A 256 9.58 -26.28 -49.57
C ARG A 256 8.86 -26.15 -48.24
N THR A 257 7.61 -26.60 -48.14
CA THR A 257 6.82 -26.60 -46.90
C THR A 257 7.52 -27.43 -45.81
N LEU A 258 7.97 -28.65 -46.16
CA LEU A 258 8.70 -29.53 -45.25
C LEU A 258 10.05 -28.96 -44.81
N ALA A 259 10.78 -28.28 -45.71
CA ALA A 259 12.04 -27.61 -45.38
C ALA A 259 11.83 -26.41 -44.44
N LEU A 260 10.79 -25.60 -44.66
CA LEU A 260 10.41 -24.50 -43.76
C LEU A 260 9.97 -25.03 -42.39
N ALA A 261 9.17 -26.10 -42.36
CA ALA A 261 8.75 -26.78 -41.12
C ALA A 261 9.95 -27.29 -40.30
N ALA A 262 10.88 -27.98 -40.98
CA ALA A 262 12.10 -28.48 -40.37
C ALA A 262 12.97 -27.31 -39.85
N GLY A 263 13.11 -26.23 -40.62
CA GLY A 263 13.81 -25.02 -40.20
C GLY A 263 13.22 -24.36 -38.96
N GLY A 264 11.90 -24.18 -38.92
CA GLY A 264 11.18 -23.62 -37.76
C GLY A 264 11.34 -24.48 -36.51
N LEU A 265 11.20 -25.80 -36.65
CA LEU A 265 11.41 -26.76 -35.57
C LEU A 265 12.87 -26.76 -35.08
N LEU A 266 13.85 -26.70 -35.99
CA LEU A 266 15.28 -26.59 -35.65
C LEU A 266 15.59 -25.31 -34.87
N LEU A 267 15.03 -24.15 -35.27
CA LEU A 267 15.17 -22.89 -34.52
C LEU A 267 14.52 -22.97 -33.13
N MET A 268 13.37 -23.64 -33.00
CA MET A 268 12.70 -23.84 -31.70
C MET A 268 13.51 -24.78 -30.79
N VAL A 269 14.07 -25.86 -31.33
CA VAL A 269 14.97 -26.77 -30.58
C VAL A 269 16.27 -26.05 -30.19
N ALA A 270 16.83 -25.22 -31.08
CA ALA A 270 17.98 -24.38 -30.79
C ALA A 270 17.66 -23.35 -29.69
N PHE A 271 16.48 -22.72 -29.71
CA PHE A 271 16.02 -21.84 -28.63
C PHE A 271 16.00 -22.55 -27.28
N VAL A 272 15.32 -23.70 -27.18
CA VAL A 272 15.25 -24.47 -25.92
C VAL A 272 16.64 -24.93 -25.46
N GLY A 273 17.47 -25.42 -26.40
CA GLY A 273 18.85 -25.83 -26.14
C GLY A 273 19.78 -24.68 -25.73
N TRP A 274 19.48 -23.44 -26.14
CA TRP A 274 20.16 -22.23 -25.72
C TRP A 274 19.68 -21.77 -24.34
N GLN A 275 18.37 -21.68 -24.10
CA GLN A 275 17.79 -21.32 -22.78
C GLN A 275 18.23 -22.28 -21.66
N ALA A 276 18.52 -23.55 -21.99
CA ALA A 276 19.06 -24.52 -21.05
C ALA A 276 20.53 -24.30 -20.65
N ARG A 277 21.32 -23.57 -21.46
CA ARG A 277 22.77 -23.38 -21.29
C ARG A 277 23.18 -21.92 -21.03
N ALA A 278 22.34 -20.96 -21.40
CA ALA A 278 22.63 -19.54 -21.28
C ALA A 278 22.80 -19.10 -19.82
N ARG A 279 23.90 -18.42 -19.50
CA ARG A 279 24.16 -17.87 -18.15
C ARG A 279 23.13 -16.80 -17.74
N VAL A 280 22.58 -16.10 -18.73
CA VAL A 280 21.42 -15.22 -18.56
C VAL A 280 20.42 -15.57 -19.64
N ALA A 281 19.45 -16.41 -19.28
CA ALA A 281 18.38 -16.89 -20.15
C ALA A 281 17.21 -15.90 -20.19
N LEU A 282 16.62 -15.69 -21.36
CA LEU A 282 15.36 -14.95 -21.57
C LEU A 282 14.20 -15.57 -20.76
N ILE A 283 14.06 -16.89 -20.86
CA ILE A 283 13.06 -17.70 -20.14
C ILE A 283 13.80 -18.79 -19.36
N PRO A 284 14.08 -18.59 -18.07
CA PRO A 284 14.76 -19.60 -17.26
C PRO A 284 13.89 -20.85 -17.11
N LEU A 285 14.30 -21.96 -17.76
CA LEU A 285 13.52 -23.20 -17.84
C LEU A 285 13.18 -23.80 -16.46
N HIS A 286 13.93 -23.47 -15.41
CA HIS A 286 13.61 -23.87 -14.03
C HIS A 286 12.30 -23.27 -13.51
N LEU A 287 11.85 -22.13 -14.04
CA LEU A 287 10.53 -21.57 -13.73
C LEU A 287 9.41 -22.41 -14.36
N LEU A 288 9.55 -22.81 -15.62
CA LEU A 288 8.59 -23.68 -16.32
C LEU A 288 8.51 -25.09 -15.68
N ARG A 289 9.60 -25.57 -15.06
CA ARG A 289 9.61 -26.81 -14.26
C ARG A 289 8.75 -26.71 -12.98
N ARG A 290 8.40 -25.51 -12.49
CA ARG A 290 7.41 -25.38 -11.40
C ARG A 290 6.02 -25.69 -11.95
N ARG A 291 5.39 -26.75 -11.44
CA ARG A 291 4.12 -27.31 -11.93
C ARG A 291 3.08 -26.24 -12.31
N ASN A 292 2.69 -25.37 -11.38
CA ASN A 292 1.67 -24.35 -11.65
C ASN A 292 2.12 -23.32 -12.70
N VAL A 293 3.38 -22.90 -12.73
CA VAL A 293 3.88 -21.93 -13.71
C VAL A 293 3.87 -22.52 -15.13
N GLY A 294 4.36 -23.75 -15.31
CA GLY A 294 4.34 -24.41 -16.62
C GLY A 294 2.92 -24.65 -17.13
N TRP A 295 2.07 -25.30 -16.33
CA TRP A 295 0.71 -25.64 -16.76
C TRP A 295 -0.19 -24.44 -16.97
N VAL A 296 -0.09 -23.39 -16.14
CA VAL A 296 -0.91 -22.17 -16.33
C VAL A 296 -0.50 -21.41 -17.59
N ASN A 297 0.80 -21.36 -17.94
CA ASN A 297 1.21 -20.79 -19.22
C ASN A 297 0.69 -21.62 -20.40
N LEU A 298 0.68 -22.95 -20.32
CA LEU A 298 0.09 -23.78 -21.39
C LEU A 298 -1.43 -23.59 -21.52
N VAL A 299 -2.16 -23.49 -20.40
CA VAL A 299 -3.59 -23.15 -20.38
C VAL A 299 -3.83 -21.77 -20.99
N LEU A 300 -3.03 -20.77 -20.60
CA LEU A 300 -3.12 -19.40 -21.14
C LEU A 300 -2.86 -19.34 -22.65
N LEU A 301 -1.86 -20.09 -23.14
CA LEU A 301 -1.54 -20.16 -24.58
C LEU A 301 -2.72 -20.71 -25.38
N LEU A 302 -3.28 -21.84 -24.95
CA LEU A 302 -4.42 -22.49 -25.61
C LEU A 302 -5.71 -21.66 -25.50
N MET A 303 -5.93 -21.01 -24.35
CA MET A 303 -7.11 -20.19 -24.10
C MET A 303 -7.15 -18.95 -25.01
N ASN A 304 -6.01 -18.30 -25.32
CA ASN A 304 -6.00 -17.10 -26.17
C ASN A 304 -6.32 -17.38 -27.65
N ILE A 305 -6.23 -18.63 -28.13
CA ILE A 305 -6.58 -18.99 -29.51
C ILE A 305 -8.01 -18.58 -29.86
N GLY A 306 -8.95 -18.83 -28.95
CA GLY A 306 -10.39 -18.55 -29.15
C GLY A 306 -10.71 -17.06 -29.31
N PRO A 307 -10.40 -16.18 -28.33
CA PRO A 307 -10.74 -14.76 -28.41
C PRO A 307 -10.05 -14.04 -29.58
N THR A 308 -8.80 -14.37 -29.88
CA THR A 308 -8.10 -13.78 -31.04
C THR A 308 -8.70 -14.25 -32.36
N GLY A 309 -9.00 -15.55 -32.49
CA GLY A 309 -9.75 -16.10 -33.63
C GLY A 309 -11.12 -15.44 -33.80
N MET A 310 -11.82 -15.15 -32.70
CA MET A 310 -13.10 -14.44 -32.70
C MET A 310 -13.01 -13.05 -33.33
N PHE A 311 -12.11 -12.18 -32.87
CA PHE A 311 -12.00 -10.84 -33.44
C PHE A 311 -11.63 -10.85 -34.94
N PHE A 312 -10.76 -11.77 -35.36
CA PHE A 312 -10.35 -11.89 -36.76
C PHE A 312 -11.47 -12.47 -37.66
N LEU A 313 -11.96 -13.67 -37.35
CA LEU A 313 -12.93 -14.38 -38.20
C LEU A 313 -14.31 -13.73 -38.15
N CYS A 314 -14.74 -13.21 -37.00
CA CYS A 314 -16.02 -12.51 -36.91
C CYS A 314 -16.01 -11.18 -37.67
N ALA A 315 -14.89 -10.46 -37.74
CA ALA A 315 -14.79 -9.24 -38.55
C ALA A 315 -14.95 -9.56 -40.04
N LEU A 316 -14.32 -10.65 -40.51
CA LEU A 316 -14.44 -11.13 -41.89
C LEU A 316 -15.86 -11.63 -42.21
N TYR A 317 -16.48 -12.38 -41.30
CA TYR A 317 -17.88 -12.81 -41.45
C TYR A 317 -18.85 -11.63 -41.53
N LEU A 318 -18.74 -10.65 -40.62
CA LEU A 318 -19.62 -9.49 -40.62
C LEU A 318 -19.52 -8.68 -41.92
N GLN A 319 -18.31 -8.45 -42.46
CA GLN A 319 -18.15 -7.65 -43.69
C GLN A 319 -18.39 -8.45 -44.97
N HIS A 320 -17.85 -9.68 -45.10
CA HIS A 320 -17.94 -10.46 -46.34
C HIS A 320 -19.22 -11.27 -46.49
N VAL A 321 -19.87 -11.68 -45.39
CA VAL A 321 -21.10 -12.50 -45.45
C VAL A 321 -22.34 -11.67 -45.09
N LEU A 322 -22.30 -10.91 -44.00
CA LEU A 322 -23.44 -10.07 -43.60
C LEU A 322 -23.44 -8.64 -44.19
N GLY A 323 -22.42 -8.28 -44.98
CA GLY A 323 -22.34 -7.00 -45.69
C GLY A 323 -22.21 -5.76 -44.79
N PHE A 324 -21.81 -5.92 -43.52
CA PHE A 324 -21.68 -4.80 -42.58
C PHE A 324 -20.59 -3.83 -43.04
N THR A 325 -20.87 -2.54 -42.90
CA THR A 325 -19.85 -1.50 -43.07
C THR A 325 -18.78 -1.60 -41.97
N VAL A 326 -17.61 -1.02 -42.26
CA VAL A 326 -16.49 -0.90 -41.30
C VAL A 326 -16.95 -0.29 -39.96
N LEU A 327 -17.84 0.72 -39.99
CA LEU A 327 -18.35 1.37 -38.79
C LEU A 327 -19.26 0.44 -37.98
N GLU A 328 -20.14 -0.31 -38.64
CA GLU A 328 -21.03 -1.28 -38.01
C GLU A 328 -20.25 -2.44 -37.36
N VAL A 329 -19.17 -2.92 -37.98
CA VAL A 329 -18.29 -3.94 -37.37
C VAL A 329 -17.56 -3.40 -36.15
N GLY A 330 -17.10 -2.14 -36.18
CA GLY A 330 -16.54 -1.49 -35.00
C GLY A 330 -17.54 -1.43 -33.84
N MET A 331 -18.77 -1.03 -34.13
CA MET A 331 -19.86 -0.96 -33.14
C MET A 331 -20.30 -2.36 -32.65
N ALA A 332 -20.30 -3.37 -33.51
CA ALA A 332 -20.66 -4.75 -33.19
C ALA A 332 -19.75 -5.38 -32.11
N PHE A 333 -18.48 -4.98 -32.02
CA PHE A 333 -17.57 -5.49 -31.00
C PHE A 333 -17.59 -4.71 -29.68
N VAL A 334 -18.18 -3.51 -29.63
CA VAL A 334 -18.22 -2.68 -28.40
C VAL A 334 -18.87 -3.42 -27.22
N PRO A 335 -20.04 -4.08 -27.34
CA PRO A 335 -20.67 -4.80 -26.22
C PRO A 335 -19.75 -5.87 -25.63
N THR A 336 -19.08 -6.64 -26.48
CA THR A 336 -18.16 -7.71 -26.10
C THR A 336 -16.92 -7.18 -25.39
N ALA A 337 -16.35 -6.08 -25.89
CA ALA A 337 -15.21 -5.43 -25.25
C ALA A 337 -15.60 -4.78 -23.90
N VAL A 338 -16.81 -4.24 -23.77
CA VAL A 338 -17.37 -3.73 -22.50
C VAL A 338 -17.58 -4.85 -21.48
N VAL A 339 -18.15 -6.00 -21.88
CA VAL A 339 -18.30 -7.16 -20.98
C VAL A 339 -16.94 -7.69 -20.54
N LEU A 340 -15.97 -7.81 -21.44
CA LEU A 340 -14.60 -8.21 -21.11
C LEU A 340 -13.97 -7.26 -20.07
N ALA A 341 -14.08 -5.94 -20.28
CA ALA A 341 -13.56 -4.95 -19.36
C ALA A 341 -14.26 -4.99 -17.98
N ILE A 342 -15.59 -5.01 -17.93
CA ILE A 342 -16.36 -5.06 -16.67
C ILE A 342 -16.05 -6.35 -15.90
N THR A 343 -15.96 -7.48 -16.58
CA THR A 343 -15.76 -8.77 -15.92
C THR A 343 -14.33 -8.95 -15.41
N SER A 344 -13.33 -8.42 -16.13
CA SER A 344 -11.93 -8.37 -15.68
C SER A 344 -11.71 -7.39 -14.52
N LEU A 345 -12.32 -6.19 -14.56
CA LEU A 345 -12.08 -5.14 -13.57
C LEU A 345 -12.98 -5.24 -12.32
N LYS A 346 -14.18 -5.83 -12.42
CA LYS A 346 -15.15 -5.91 -11.31
C LYS A 346 -15.47 -7.34 -10.89
N LEU A 347 -15.86 -8.21 -11.83
CA LEU A 347 -16.40 -9.54 -11.47
C LEU A 347 -15.30 -10.48 -10.93
N ALA A 348 -14.23 -10.70 -11.69
CA ALA A 348 -13.17 -11.61 -11.28
C ALA A 348 -12.46 -11.19 -9.96
N PRO A 349 -12.08 -9.90 -9.75
CA PRO A 349 -11.53 -9.47 -8.46
C PRO A 349 -12.48 -9.66 -7.27
N ARG A 350 -13.80 -9.61 -7.50
CA ARG A 350 -14.82 -9.82 -6.47
C ARG A 350 -14.94 -11.31 -6.12
N LEU A 351 -15.07 -12.18 -7.13
CA LEU A 351 -15.08 -13.64 -6.95
C LEU A 351 -13.79 -14.14 -6.25
N LEU A 352 -12.63 -13.61 -6.63
CA LEU A 352 -11.33 -13.97 -6.05
C LEU A 352 -11.14 -13.58 -4.58
N ARG A 353 -12.05 -12.80 -3.98
CA ARG A 353 -12.08 -12.54 -2.53
C ARG A 353 -12.73 -13.69 -1.75
N GLU A 354 -13.65 -14.40 -2.37
CA GLU A 354 -14.52 -15.39 -1.71
C GLU A 354 -14.14 -16.83 -2.06
N VAL A 355 -13.60 -17.08 -3.26
CA VAL A 355 -13.17 -18.41 -3.73
C VAL A 355 -11.74 -18.42 -4.30
N ASP A 356 -11.16 -19.61 -4.43
CA ASP A 356 -9.81 -19.78 -4.98
C ASP A 356 -9.75 -19.55 -6.51
N ALA A 357 -8.55 -19.25 -7.01
CA ALA A 357 -8.36 -18.88 -8.40
C ALA A 357 -8.71 -19.97 -9.43
N LYS A 358 -8.56 -21.26 -9.09
CA LYS A 358 -8.92 -22.35 -10.01
C LYS A 358 -10.44 -22.49 -10.14
N THR A 359 -11.15 -22.29 -9.04
CA THR A 359 -12.62 -22.33 -9.00
C THR A 359 -13.26 -21.20 -9.81
N VAL A 360 -12.57 -20.05 -10.00
CA VAL A 360 -12.99 -19.00 -10.95
C VAL A 360 -12.60 -19.36 -12.39
N LEU A 361 -11.36 -19.83 -12.62
CA LEU A 361 -10.82 -20.09 -13.96
C LEU A 361 -11.60 -21.16 -14.75
N VAL A 362 -12.05 -22.23 -14.09
CA VAL A 362 -12.73 -23.35 -14.76
C VAL A 362 -14.06 -22.91 -15.41
N PRO A 363 -15.01 -22.26 -14.70
CA PRO A 363 -16.19 -21.65 -15.32
C PRO A 363 -15.88 -20.64 -16.44
N SER A 364 -14.83 -19.83 -16.30
CA SER A 364 -14.43 -18.86 -17.33
C SER A 364 -14.10 -19.53 -18.66
N ILE A 365 -13.33 -20.61 -18.65
CA ILE A 365 -13.00 -21.36 -19.87
C ILE A 365 -14.24 -22.06 -20.44
N VAL A 366 -15.14 -22.57 -19.58
CA VAL A 366 -16.43 -23.13 -20.03
C VAL A 366 -17.27 -22.08 -20.78
N SER A 367 -17.38 -20.85 -20.27
CA SER A 367 -18.06 -19.74 -20.96
C SER A 367 -17.51 -19.50 -22.37
N MET A 368 -16.18 -19.50 -22.52
CA MET A 368 -15.53 -19.38 -23.83
C MET A 368 -15.83 -20.57 -24.76
N ILE A 369 -15.81 -21.80 -24.25
CA ILE A 369 -16.15 -22.99 -25.05
C ILE A 369 -17.60 -22.90 -25.57
N VAL A 370 -18.55 -22.48 -24.73
CA VAL A 370 -19.95 -22.30 -25.14
C VAL A 370 -20.07 -21.23 -26.21
N GLY A 371 -19.44 -20.07 -26.03
CA GLY A 371 -19.45 -19.00 -27.05
C GLY A 371 -18.81 -19.42 -28.37
N LEU A 372 -17.68 -20.13 -28.35
CA LEU A 372 -17.04 -20.67 -29.56
C LEU A 372 -17.89 -21.77 -30.23
N ALA A 373 -18.59 -22.60 -29.45
CA ALA A 373 -19.49 -23.63 -29.96
C ALA A 373 -20.78 -23.06 -30.57
N LEU A 374 -21.22 -21.87 -30.15
CA LEU A 374 -22.27 -21.09 -30.83
C LEU A 374 -21.73 -20.50 -32.13
N PHE A 375 -20.53 -19.91 -32.12
CA PHE A 375 -19.89 -19.40 -33.33
C PHE A 375 -19.63 -20.50 -34.39
N ALA A 376 -19.38 -21.73 -33.97
CA ALA A 376 -19.29 -22.90 -34.87
C ALA A 376 -20.62 -23.27 -35.57
N ARG A 377 -21.72 -22.53 -35.32
CA ARG A 377 -23.06 -22.76 -35.89
C ARG A 377 -23.63 -21.55 -36.64
N ILE A 378 -22.88 -20.46 -36.81
CA ILE A 378 -23.37 -19.23 -37.48
C ILE A 378 -24.02 -19.53 -38.84
N PRO A 379 -25.21 -19.00 -39.18
CA PRO A 379 -25.82 -19.18 -40.50
C PRO A 379 -25.06 -18.43 -41.61
N ALA A 380 -25.37 -18.72 -42.88
CA ALA A 380 -24.90 -17.90 -44.00
C ALA A 380 -25.74 -16.60 -44.14
N ASP A 381 -26.98 -16.65 -43.68
CA ASP A 381 -27.98 -15.58 -43.58
C ASP A 381 -28.16 -15.08 -42.13
N GLY A 382 -27.08 -15.10 -41.35
CA GLY A 382 -27.12 -14.94 -39.89
C GLY A 382 -27.57 -13.56 -39.40
N ASN A 383 -28.19 -13.53 -38.22
CA ASN A 383 -28.60 -12.29 -37.57
C ASN A 383 -27.61 -11.92 -36.46
N TYR A 384 -27.08 -10.70 -36.49
CA TYR A 384 -26.11 -10.23 -35.49
C TYR A 384 -26.62 -10.37 -34.03
N LEU A 385 -27.89 -10.08 -33.74
CA LEU A 385 -28.43 -10.14 -32.37
C LEU A 385 -28.65 -11.57 -31.85
N LEU A 386 -28.82 -12.54 -32.74
CA LEU A 386 -29.12 -13.94 -32.39
C LEU A 386 -27.87 -14.83 -32.46
N ASP A 387 -27.08 -14.70 -33.52
CA ASP A 387 -25.98 -15.63 -33.84
C ASP A 387 -24.61 -15.11 -33.38
N VAL A 388 -24.39 -13.79 -33.41
CA VAL A 388 -23.06 -13.18 -33.17
C VAL A 388 -22.93 -12.57 -31.78
N LEU A 389 -23.91 -11.76 -31.35
CA LEU A 389 -23.87 -11.04 -30.09
C LEU A 389 -23.85 -12.00 -28.88
N PRO A 390 -24.72 -13.02 -28.75
CA PRO A 390 -24.69 -13.91 -27.58
C PRO A 390 -23.39 -14.72 -27.50
N ALA A 391 -22.90 -15.20 -28.65
CA ALA A 391 -21.66 -15.96 -28.76
C ALA A 391 -20.44 -15.12 -28.34
N SER A 392 -20.33 -13.88 -28.83
CA SER A 392 -19.23 -12.98 -28.51
C SER A 392 -19.27 -12.46 -27.07
N LEU A 393 -20.45 -12.18 -26.50
CA LEU A 393 -20.59 -11.81 -25.09
C LEU A 393 -20.11 -12.93 -24.15
N LEU A 394 -20.40 -14.20 -24.46
CA LEU A 394 -19.93 -15.36 -23.68
C LEU A 394 -18.40 -15.54 -23.75
N ILE A 395 -17.80 -15.27 -24.91
CA ILE A 395 -16.33 -15.24 -25.05
C ILE A 395 -15.74 -14.07 -24.26
N GLY A 396 -16.32 -12.88 -24.34
CA GLY A 396 -15.89 -11.70 -23.59
C GLY A 396 -15.97 -11.90 -22.07
N LEU A 397 -17.06 -12.51 -21.59
CA LEU A 397 -17.26 -12.91 -20.19
C LEU A 397 -16.19 -13.90 -19.72
N GLY A 398 -15.94 -14.95 -20.49
CA GLY A 398 -14.94 -15.96 -20.14
C GLY A 398 -13.51 -15.41 -20.18
N ALA A 399 -13.14 -14.70 -21.24
CA ALA A 399 -11.81 -14.11 -21.39
C ALA A 399 -11.51 -13.05 -20.31
N GLY A 400 -12.48 -12.17 -20.04
CA GLY A 400 -12.38 -11.15 -18.99
C GLY A 400 -12.30 -11.75 -17.59
N THR A 401 -13.09 -12.79 -17.29
CA THR A 401 -13.02 -13.45 -15.97
C THR A 401 -11.78 -14.35 -15.79
N ALA A 402 -11.21 -14.92 -16.85
CA ALA A 402 -10.06 -15.83 -16.77
C ALA A 402 -8.71 -15.13 -16.53
N GLY A 403 -8.55 -13.87 -16.94
CA GLY A 403 -7.27 -13.14 -16.84
C GLY A 403 -6.73 -13.04 -15.40
N PRO A 404 -7.48 -12.43 -14.45
CA PRO A 404 -7.03 -12.28 -13.06
C PRO A 404 -6.70 -13.61 -12.33
N PRO A 405 -7.48 -14.71 -12.42
CA PRO A 405 -7.09 -15.98 -11.81
C PRO A 405 -5.84 -16.59 -12.43
N VAL A 406 -5.65 -16.51 -13.75
CA VAL A 406 -4.39 -16.96 -14.40
C VAL A 406 -3.18 -16.22 -13.81
N LEU A 407 -3.26 -14.88 -13.73
CA LEU A 407 -2.21 -14.05 -13.15
C LEU A 407 -1.92 -14.44 -11.69
N ARG A 408 -2.98 -14.65 -10.88
CA ARG A 408 -2.86 -15.05 -9.47
C ARG A 408 -2.19 -16.42 -9.29
N ILE A 409 -2.51 -17.41 -10.12
CA ILE A 409 -1.90 -18.76 -10.01
C ILE A 409 -0.46 -18.75 -10.50
N ALA A 410 -0.14 -18.01 -11.57
CA ALA A 410 1.22 -17.93 -12.12
C ALA A 410 2.19 -17.13 -11.21
N LEU A 411 1.69 -16.08 -10.54
CA LEU A 411 2.45 -15.30 -9.56
C LEU A 411 2.44 -15.90 -8.14
N ALA A 412 1.68 -16.96 -7.88
CA ALA A 412 1.71 -17.67 -6.61
C ALA A 412 3.15 -18.13 -6.27
N GLU A 413 3.59 -17.86 -5.04
CA GLU A 413 4.95 -18.17 -4.57
C GLU A 413 6.07 -17.55 -5.44
N ALA A 414 5.81 -16.40 -6.09
CA ALA A 414 6.85 -15.61 -6.73
C ALA A 414 7.65 -14.81 -5.69
N THR A 415 8.98 -14.91 -5.74
CA THR A 415 9.83 -13.97 -4.98
C THR A 415 9.74 -12.58 -5.61
N THR A 416 10.10 -11.52 -4.88
CA THR A 416 10.15 -10.16 -5.42
C THR A 416 11.08 -10.05 -6.64
N ARG A 417 12.14 -10.88 -6.72
CA ARG A 417 13.04 -10.97 -7.88
C ARG A 417 12.43 -11.70 -9.09
N ASP A 418 11.51 -12.65 -8.86
CA ASP A 418 10.86 -13.42 -9.92
C ASP A 418 9.56 -12.79 -10.46
N ARG A 419 8.90 -11.91 -9.68
CA ARG A 419 7.57 -11.35 -10.02
C ARG A 419 7.53 -10.70 -11.41
N GLY A 420 8.48 -9.82 -11.72
CA GLY A 420 8.55 -9.15 -13.04
C GLY A 420 8.78 -10.14 -14.19
N LEU A 421 9.69 -11.10 -14.00
CA LEU A 421 10.01 -12.13 -15.00
C LEU A 421 8.81 -13.06 -15.28
N ARG A 422 8.07 -13.46 -14.24
CA ARG A 422 6.85 -14.27 -14.41
C ARG A 422 5.73 -13.47 -15.07
N SER A 423 5.58 -12.17 -14.76
CA SER A 423 4.60 -11.29 -15.41
C SER A 423 4.90 -11.12 -16.91
N GLY A 424 6.17 -10.87 -17.27
CA GLY A 424 6.61 -10.79 -18.66
C GLY A 424 6.42 -12.10 -19.43
N LEU A 425 6.65 -13.25 -18.78
CA LEU A 425 6.38 -14.57 -19.37
C LEU A 425 4.88 -14.76 -19.69
N ILE A 426 3.98 -14.39 -18.77
CA ILE A 426 2.52 -14.46 -18.98
C ILE A 426 2.12 -13.63 -20.21
N ASN A 427 2.60 -12.40 -20.35
CA ASN A 427 2.26 -11.56 -21.49
C ASN A 427 2.85 -12.09 -22.81
N THR A 428 4.11 -12.55 -22.79
CA THR A 428 4.73 -13.23 -23.95
C THR A 428 3.89 -14.45 -24.38
N THR A 429 3.51 -15.30 -23.43
CA THR A 429 2.69 -16.50 -23.67
C THR A 429 1.31 -16.16 -24.22
N GLN A 430 0.67 -15.08 -23.74
CA GLN A 430 -0.59 -14.59 -24.28
C GLN A 430 -0.46 -14.18 -25.75
N GLN A 431 0.54 -13.36 -26.09
CA GLN A 431 0.73 -12.88 -27.47
C GLN A 431 1.16 -14.00 -28.43
N VAL A 432 1.96 -14.96 -27.96
CA VAL A 432 2.30 -16.17 -28.73
C VAL A 432 1.06 -17.05 -28.95
N GLY A 433 0.20 -17.22 -27.94
CA GLY A 433 -1.06 -17.96 -28.08
C GLY A 433 -2.03 -17.30 -29.06
N ALA A 434 -2.13 -15.97 -29.03
CA ALA A 434 -2.91 -15.18 -29.99
C ALA A 434 -2.39 -15.36 -31.42
N ALA A 435 -1.08 -15.23 -31.64
CA ALA A 435 -0.47 -15.36 -32.97
C ALA A 435 -0.57 -16.78 -33.54
N LEU A 436 -0.32 -17.80 -32.71
CA LEU A 436 -0.53 -19.21 -33.07
C LEU A 436 -2.00 -19.50 -33.38
N GLY A 437 -2.93 -18.87 -32.66
CA GLY A 437 -4.36 -18.96 -32.94
C GLY A 437 -4.69 -18.52 -34.36
N LEU A 438 -4.28 -17.32 -34.76
CA LEU A 438 -4.50 -16.84 -36.13
C LEU A 438 -3.78 -17.70 -37.18
N ALA A 439 -2.54 -18.10 -36.90
CA ALA A 439 -1.73 -18.92 -37.80
C ALA A 439 -2.29 -20.33 -38.06
N VAL A 440 -3.14 -20.85 -37.17
CA VAL A 440 -3.81 -22.15 -37.35
C VAL A 440 -5.24 -21.95 -37.88
N LEU A 441 -5.99 -21.00 -37.33
CA LEU A 441 -7.40 -20.83 -37.64
C LEU A 441 -7.65 -20.21 -39.03
N SER A 442 -6.79 -19.31 -39.51
CA SER A 442 -6.93 -18.71 -40.84
C SER A 442 -6.70 -19.73 -41.98
N PRO A 443 -5.62 -20.54 -41.99
CA PRO A 443 -5.47 -21.64 -42.94
C PRO A 443 -6.62 -22.67 -42.91
N ILE A 444 -7.14 -23.02 -41.72
CA ILE A 444 -8.29 -23.92 -41.60
C ILE A 444 -9.52 -23.32 -42.31
N ALA A 445 -9.84 -22.05 -42.04
CA ALA A 445 -10.97 -21.38 -42.68
C ALA A 445 -10.79 -21.28 -44.21
N ALA A 446 -9.60 -20.88 -44.67
CA ALA A 446 -9.30 -20.73 -46.09
C ALA A 446 -9.34 -22.07 -46.84
N SER A 447 -8.74 -23.13 -46.28
CA SER A 447 -8.72 -24.46 -46.91
C SER A 447 -10.12 -25.06 -47.06
N VAL A 448 -10.98 -24.90 -46.05
CA VAL A 448 -12.39 -25.37 -46.13
C VAL A 448 -13.19 -24.51 -47.11
N THR A 449 -12.99 -23.19 -47.10
CA THR A 449 -13.63 -22.28 -48.09
C THR A 449 -13.26 -22.69 -49.52
N GLN A 450 -11.97 -22.91 -49.81
CA GLN A 450 -11.50 -23.31 -51.14
C GLN A 450 -12.06 -24.67 -51.56
N GLN A 451 -12.16 -25.65 -50.65
CA GLN A 451 -12.74 -26.95 -50.93
C GLN A 451 -14.24 -26.83 -51.27
N VAL A 452 -15.01 -26.13 -50.43
CA VAL A 452 -16.47 -25.95 -50.62
C VAL A 452 -16.79 -25.11 -51.86
N LEU A 453 -15.92 -24.17 -52.24
CA LEU A 453 -15.98 -23.47 -53.54
C LEU A 453 -15.70 -24.42 -54.73
N ALA A 454 -14.71 -25.32 -54.61
CA ALA A 454 -14.41 -26.30 -55.64
C ALA A 454 -15.54 -27.33 -55.84
N ASP A 455 -16.29 -27.63 -54.77
CA ASP A 455 -17.51 -28.43 -54.79
C ASP A 455 -18.74 -27.66 -55.36
N GLY A 456 -18.57 -26.39 -55.75
CA GLY A 456 -19.55 -25.60 -56.50
C GLY A 456 -20.52 -24.76 -55.65
N ALA A 457 -20.27 -24.60 -54.35
CA ALA A 457 -21.14 -23.81 -53.47
C ALA A 457 -20.98 -22.28 -53.67
N PRO A 458 -22.00 -21.47 -53.33
CA PRO A 458 -21.87 -20.02 -53.26
C PRO A 458 -20.77 -19.55 -52.30
N MET A 459 -20.15 -18.40 -52.61
CA MET A 459 -19.07 -17.79 -51.82
C MET A 459 -19.45 -17.63 -50.34
N ASP A 460 -20.63 -17.09 -50.07
CA ASP A 460 -21.09 -16.75 -48.71
C ASP A 460 -21.24 -18.01 -47.84
N SER A 461 -21.75 -19.11 -48.42
CA SER A 461 -21.79 -20.42 -47.76
C SER A 461 -20.40 -21.01 -47.54
N ALA A 462 -19.52 -20.94 -48.53
CA ALA A 462 -18.17 -21.50 -48.42
C ALA A 462 -17.32 -20.77 -47.36
N LEU A 463 -17.42 -19.43 -47.30
CA LEU A 463 -16.81 -18.61 -46.26
C LEU A 463 -17.37 -18.96 -44.87
N THR A 464 -18.70 -19.08 -44.78
CA THR A 464 -19.39 -19.44 -43.53
C THR A 464 -18.93 -20.80 -43.01
N ASP A 465 -18.86 -21.83 -43.85
CA ASP A 465 -18.39 -23.17 -43.45
C ASP A 465 -16.91 -23.16 -43.06
N GLY A 466 -16.07 -22.40 -43.76
CA GLY A 466 -14.69 -22.15 -43.32
C GLY A 466 -14.60 -21.55 -41.92
N TYR A 467 -15.36 -20.48 -41.65
CA TYR A 467 -15.37 -19.85 -40.33
C TYR A 467 -15.93 -20.79 -39.24
N ARG A 468 -17.01 -21.54 -39.52
CA ARG A 468 -17.57 -22.55 -38.60
C ARG A 468 -16.51 -23.58 -38.21
N THR A 469 -15.79 -24.16 -39.18
CA THR A 469 -14.75 -25.17 -38.91
C THR A 469 -13.60 -24.59 -38.08
N ALA A 470 -13.16 -23.37 -38.36
CA ALA A 470 -12.16 -22.70 -37.55
C ALA A 470 -12.66 -22.42 -36.12
N PHE A 471 -13.90 -21.96 -35.93
CA PHE A 471 -14.48 -21.79 -34.59
C PHE A 471 -14.60 -23.11 -33.81
N LEU A 472 -14.88 -24.22 -34.51
CA LEU A 472 -14.93 -25.55 -33.91
C LEU A 472 -13.53 -26.04 -33.48
N ALA A 473 -12.49 -25.76 -34.28
CA ALA A 473 -11.10 -26.00 -33.89
C ALA A 473 -10.67 -25.15 -32.68
N ALA A 474 -11.08 -23.88 -32.62
CA ALA A 474 -10.85 -22.99 -31.49
C ALA A 474 -11.56 -23.48 -30.21
N ALA A 475 -12.80 -23.99 -30.31
CA ALA A 475 -13.51 -24.63 -29.21
C ALA A 475 -12.77 -25.88 -28.70
N GLY A 476 -12.17 -26.67 -29.61
CA GLY A 476 -11.30 -27.80 -29.27
C GLY A 476 -10.05 -27.39 -28.47
N ALA A 477 -9.38 -26.31 -28.88
CA ALA A 477 -8.25 -25.75 -28.14
C ALA A 477 -8.63 -25.26 -26.74
N ALA A 478 -9.79 -24.59 -26.61
CA ALA A 478 -10.33 -24.18 -25.32
C ALA A 478 -10.75 -25.36 -24.43
N ALA A 479 -11.29 -26.44 -25.01
CA ALA A 479 -11.60 -27.68 -24.29
C ALA A 479 -10.34 -28.40 -23.77
N LEU A 480 -9.24 -28.38 -24.54
CA LEU A 480 -7.94 -28.85 -24.06
C LEU A 480 -7.40 -27.96 -22.92
N ALA A 481 -7.54 -26.64 -23.04
CA ALA A 481 -7.18 -25.71 -21.97
C ALA A 481 -7.97 -25.99 -20.67
N LEU A 482 -9.28 -26.24 -20.77
CA LEU A 482 -10.13 -26.64 -19.65
C LEU A 482 -9.65 -27.94 -19.00
N THR A 483 -9.37 -28.97 -19.82
CA THR A 483 -8.89 -30.27 -19.37
C THR A 483 -7.57 -30.14 -18.60
N LEU A 484 -6.63 -29.35 -19.11
CA LEU A 484 -5.36 -29.06 -18.44
C LEU A 484 -5.52 -28.21 -17.18
N ALA A 485 -6.44 -27.23 -17.16
CA ALA A 485 -6.76 -26.47 -15.96
C ALA A 485 -7.34 -27.36 -14.85
N VAL A 486 -8.22 -28.31 -15.19
CA VAL A 486 -8.82 -29.26 -14.25
C VAL A 486 -7.80 -30.28 -13.73
N ILE A 487 -7.01 -30.91 -14.60
CA ILE A 487 -6.13 -32.03 -14.22
C ILE A 487 -4.76 -31.56 -13.71
N ALA A 488 -4.16 -30.55 -14.34
CA ALA A 488 -2.74 -30.24 -14.17
C ALA A 488 -2.48 -29.11 -13.15
N VAL A 489 -3.29 -28.05 -13.19
CA VAL A 489 -3.17 -26.87 -12.30
C VAL A 489 -3.70 -27.16 -10.90
N LYS A 490 -2.93 -26.82 -9.85
CA LYS A 490 -3.36 -26.93 -8.44
C LYS A 490 -4.03 -25.64 -7.95
N PRO A 491 -5.04 -25.71 -7.06
CA PRO A 491 -5.64 -24.53 -6.42
C PRO A 491 -4.57 -23.65 -5.78
N ALA A 492 -4.62 -22.35 -6.08
CA ALA A 492 -3.84 -21.36 -5.35
C ALA A 492 -4.61 -20.98 -4.09
N VAL A 493 -4.51 -21.81 -3.04
CA VAL A 493 -5.08 -21.49 -1.72
C VAL A 493 -4.46 -20.18 -1.23
N PRO A 494 -5.26 -19.13 -0.95
CA PRO A 494 -4.73 -17.90 -0.42
C PRO A 494 -4.11 -18.16 0.96
N ARG A 495 -2.86 -17.74 1.15
CA ARG A 495 -2.43 -17.32 2.48
C ARG A 495 -3.10 -15.97 2.74
N THR A 496 -4.35 -15.97 3.21
CA THR A 496 -5.06 -14.78 3.69
C THR A 496 -4.52 -14.33 5.05
N GLY A 497 -3.24 -13.97 5.07
CA GLY A 497 -2.69 -12.98 5.99
C GLY A 497 -2.09 -11.86 5.15
N PRO A 498 -1.84 -10.67 5.73
CA PRO A 498 -1.21 -9.57 5.01
C PRO A 498 0.25 -9.92 4.64
N ALA A 499 0.43 -10.53 3.46
CA ALA A 499 1.72 -10.82 2.86
C ALA A 499 2.17 -9.72 1.87
N ASP A 500 1.29 -8.76 1.57
CA ASP A 500 1.54 -7.63 0.67
C ASP A 500 1.87 -6.33 1.42
N ILE A 501 1.98 -6.33 2.77
CA ILE A 501 2.40 -5.17 3.59
C ILE A 501 3.90 -5.21 3.91
N ASP A 502 4.56 -6.38 3.84
CA ASP A 502 6.00 -6.48 4.12
C ASP A 502 6.80 -6.98 2.89
N PRO A 503 7.33 -6.08 2.04
CA PRO A 503 8.31 -6.46 1.03
C PRO A 503 9.59 -7.09 1.62
N ASN A 504 9.83 -6.95 2.94
CA ASN A 504 10.92 -7.60 3.65
C ASN A 504 10.59 -9.02 4.12
N ALA A 505 9.43 -9.62 3.85
CA ALA A 505 9.10 -10.96 4.33
C ALA A 505 10.14 -12.05 3.97
N GLY A 506 10.86 -11.87 2.85
CA GLY A 506 12.01 -12.70 2.47
C GLY A 506 13.28 -12.43 3.29
N GLN A 507 13.51 -11.19 3.73
CA GLN A 507 14.57 -10.83 4.69
C GLN A 507 14.19 -11.20 6.13
N ALA A 508 12.90 -11.17 6.48
CA ALA A 508 12.37 -11.57 7.77
C ALA A 508 12.68 -13.05 8.08
N ALA A 509 12.72 -13.93 7.08
CA ALA A 509 13.16 -15.31 7.25
C ALA A 509 14.64 -15.44 7.67
N VAL A 510 15.49 -14.48 7.29
CA VAL A 510 16.90 -14.38 7.72
C VAL A 510 16.98 -13.74 9.11
N ARG A 511 16.28 -12.62 9.33
CA ARG A 511 16.22 -11.92 10.64
C ARG A 511 15.61 -12.78 11.76
N ARG A 512 14.70 -13.72 11.45
CA ARG A 512 14.08 -14.66 12.42
C ARG A 512 15.01 -15.77 12.94
N ARG A 513 16.26 -15.87 12.47
CA ARG A 513 17.16 -17.01 12.76
C ARG A 513 18.54 -16.66 13.31
N ASP A 514 18.89 -15.39 13.40
CA ASP A 514 20.25 -14.96 13.73
C ASP A 514 20.32 -14.37 15.16
N PRO A 515 20.71 -15.16 16.18
CA PRO A 515 20.88 -14.68 17.54
C PRO A 515 22.24 -14.01 17.79
N THR A 516 23.09 -13.83 16.77
CA THR A 516 24.48 -13.37 16.95
C THR A 516 24.54 -12.05 17.71
N GLY A 517 25.19 -12.06 18.88
CA GLY A 517 25.34 -10.90 19.75
C GLY A 517 24.07 -10.43 20.47
N ALA A 518 23.02 -11.26 20.52
CA ALA A 518 21.80 -10.98 21.28
C ALA A 518 21.80 -11.57 22.71
N ASP A 519 22.80 -12.39 23.03
CA ASP A 519 23.00 -13.03 24.32
C ASP A 519 23.59 -12.07 25.36
N ASN A 520 23.03 -12.10 26.58
CA ASN A 520 23.39 -11.26 27.74
C ASN A 520 23.67 -9.80 27.36
N PRO A 521 22.68 -9.08 26.79
CA PRO A 521 22.88 -7.70 26.36
C PRO A 521 22.99 -6.75 27.55
N ASP A 522 23.72 -5.66 27.39
CA ASP A 522 23.81 -4.63 28.43
C ASP A 522 22.44 -3.97 28.65
N PHE A 523 21.73 -3.66 27.56
CA PHE A 523 20.36 -3.14 27.57
C PHE A 523 19.39 -4.01 26.76
N LEU A 524 18.23 -4.33 27.33
CA LEU A 524 17.15 -5.05 26.65
C LEU A 524 15.84 -4.25 26.66
N ALA A 525 15.38 -3.84 25.48
CA ALA A 525 14.10 -3.16 25.28
C ALA A 525 12.99 -4.17 24.89
N LEU A 526 11.92 -4.21 25.68
CA LEU A 526 10.71 -4.99 25.40
C LEU A 526 9.56 -4.05 24.97
N GLY A 527 9.17 -4.14 23.69
CA GLY A 527 8.31 -3.19 22.99
C GLY A 527 9.15 -2.05 22.38
N LEU A 528 9.15 -1.88 21.06
CA LEU A 528 9.93 -0.87 20.34
C LEU A 528 9.07 0.31 19.90
N GLY A 529 8.41 0.91 20.89
CA GLY A 529 7.96 2.30 20.78
C GLY A 529 9.13 3.29 20.87
N GLY A 530 8.82 4.57 20.68
CA GLY A 530 9.81 5.66 20.66
C GLY A 530 10.69 5.70 21.91
N THR A 531 10.07 5.64 23.10
CA THR A 531 10.73 5.55 24.41
C THR A 531 11.89 4.56 24.43
N ASN A 532 11.62 3.32 24.00
CA ASN A 532 12.57 2.22 24.08
C ASN A 532 13.65 2.32 23.00
N MET A 533 13.33 2.79 21.79
CA MET A 533 14.35 3.03 20.75
C MET A 533 15.27 4.20 21.12
N MET A 534 14.76 5.27 21.74
CA MET A 534 15.60 6.34 22.30
C MET A 534 16.47 5.82 23.44
N ALA A 535 15.95 4.98 24.35
CA ALA A 535 16.73 4.36 25.42
C ALA A 535 17.83 3.41 24.88
N MET A 536 17.56 2.69 23.78
CA MET A 536 18.58 1.91 23.07
C MET A 536 19.67 2.82 22.51
N LEU A 537 19.32 3.92 21.86
CA LEU A 537 20.28 4.88 21.31
C LEU A 537 21.15 5.53 22.40
N TRP A 538 20.56 5.95 23.52
CA TRP A 538 21.32 6.40 24.71
C TRP A 538 22.27 5.33 25.24
N SER A 539 21.82 4.07 25.32
CA SER A 539 22.66 2.96 25.75
C SER A 539 23.85 2.73 24.81
N ILE A 540 23.63 2.74 23.50
CA ILE A 540 24.68 2.57 22.49
C ILE A 540 25.65 3.76 22.52
N ALA A 541 25.16 5.00 22.64
CA ALA A 541 26.00 6.20 22.79
C ALA A 541 26.90 6.13 24.05
N MET A 542 26.41 5.49 25.11
CA MET A 542 27.17 5.20 26.34
C MET A 542 28.08 3.95 26.23
N GLY A 543 28.16 3.30 25.07
CA GLY A 543 29.07 2.18 24.82
C GLY A 543 28.51 0.80 25.13
N ARG A 544 27.19 0.68 25.32
CA ARG A 544 26.49 -0.54 25.73
C ARG A 544 25.85 -1.26 24.53
N ARG A 545 25.81 -2.59 24.54
CA ARG A 545 25.06 -3.38 23.54
C ARG A 545 23.57 -3.35 23.86
N ALA A 546 22.75 -3.03 22.87
CA ALA A 546 21.29 -2.98 23.00
C ALA A 546 20.60 -4.09 22.18
N VAL A 547 19.63 -4.77 22.80
CA VAL A 547 18.74 -5.71 22.11
C VAL A 547 17.31 -5.17 22.20
N GLY A 548 16.64 -5.09 21.05
CA GLY A 548 15.24 -4.69 20.95
C GLY A 548 14.34 -5.86 20.56
N VAL A 549 13.20 -6.01 21.24
CA VAL A 549 12.19 -7.04 20.97
C VAL A 549 10.84 -6.37 20.71
N GLU A 550 10.28 -6.61 19.53
CA GLU A 550 8.98 -6.08 19.09
C GLU A 550 8.06 -7.19 18.57
N LEU A 551 6.80 -7.02 18.93
CA LEU A 551 5.64 -7.88 18.73
C LEU A 551 4.87 -7.60 17.43
N ARG A 552 5.05 -6.41 16.86
CA ARG A 552 4.12 -5.81 15.86
C ARG A 552 4.64 -5.74 14.43
N GLY A 553 5.90 -6.09 14.14
CA GLY A 553 6.49 -5.94 12.80
C GLY A 553 7.06 -4.55 12.56
N ASP A 554 6.91 -3.99 11.35
CA ASP A 554 7.23 -2.58 11.06
C ASP A 554 6.26 -1.64 11.82
N PRO A 555 6.72 -0.46 12.28
CA PRO A 555 5.95 0.40 13.18
C PRO A 555 4.87 1.19 12.42
N HIS A 556 3.81 0.50 11.99
CA HIS A 556 2.64 1.11 11.36
C HIS A 556 1.79 1.87 12.38
N GLN A 557 2.28 3.04 12.81
CA GLN A 557 1.52 4.09 13.49
C GLN A 557 1.19 5.22 12.51
N ALA A 558 0.89 4.86 11.25
CA ALA A 558 0.70 5.74 10.09
C ALA A 558 -0.39 6.83 10.22
N LEU A 559 -1.09 6.88 11.36
CA LEU A 559 -2.31 7.65 11.59
C LEU A 559 -2.18 8.61 12.79
N MET A 560 -1.02 8.63 13.45
CA MET A 560 -0.75 9.49 14.60
C MET A 560 0.32 10.52 14.24
N HIS A 561 0.02 11.78 14.54
CA HIS A 561 0.98 12.88 14.51
C HIS A 561 1.28 13.31 15.94
N TRP A 562 2.54 13.47 16.27
CA TRP A 562 3.02 13.92 17.57
C TRP A 562 3.44 15.38 17.49
N ASN A 563 3.00 16.17 18.48
CA ASN A 563 3.50 17.53 18.67
C ASN A 563 4.66 17.47 19.67
N VAL A 564 5.85 17.92 19.25
CA VAL A 564 7.09 17.79 20.04
C VAL A 564 7.84 19.11 20.11
N ASN A 565 8.44 19.36 21.27
CA ASN A 565 9.27 20.53 21.54
C ASN A 565 10.70 20.31 21.00
N GLU A 566 11.43 21.40 20.74
CA GLU A 566 12.81 21.38 20.22
C GLU A 566 13.81 20.57 21.07
N ASN A 567 13.54 20.36 22.37
CA ASN A 567 14.28 19.45 23.24
C ASN A 567 14.49 18.03 22.66
N LEU A 568 13.61 17.56 21.77
CA LEU A 568 13.83 16.30 21.03
C LEU A 568 14.98 16.38 20.04
N ARG A 569 15.11 17.50 19.31
CA ARG A 569 16.23 17.75 18.40
C ARG A 569 17.56 17.85 19.17
N HIS A 570 17.56 18.52 20.33
CA HIS A 570 18.73 18.59 21.22
C HIS A 570 19.14 17.22 21.79
N SER A 571 18.16 16.38 22.15
CA SER A 571 18.41 15.02 22.61
C SER A 571 19.04 14.15 21.52
N LEU A 572 18.52 14.23 20.29
CA LEU A 572 19.12 13.55 19.13
C LEU A 572 20.53 14.06 18.82
N ALA A 573 20.77 15.37 18.88
CA ALA A 573 22.09 15.96 18.64
C ALA A 573 23.12 15.55 19.69
N THR A 574 22.70 15.42 20.95
CA THR A 574 23.53 14.89 22.04
C THR A 574 23.91 13.43 21.78
N ILE A 575 22.95 12.59 21.36
CA ILE A 575 23.22 11.19 20.99
C ILE A 575 24.18 11.13 19.79
N ASP A 576 23.92 11.89 18.72
CA ASP A 576 24.80 11.94 17.54
C ASP A 576 26.24 12.34 17.90
N ARG A 577 26.42 13.35 18.77
CA ARG A 577 27.74 13.77 19.27
C ARG A 577 28.45 12.62 20.00
N LEU A 578 27.80 12.02 21.00
CA LEU A 578 28.36 10.92 21.79
C LEU A 578 28.69 9.69 20.93
N MET A 579 27.87 9.40 19.92
CA MET A 579 28.10 8.33 18.95
C MET A 579 29.35 8.58 18.09
N VAL A 580 29.52 9.81 17.58
CA VAL A 580 30.70 10.20 16.79
C VAL A 580 31.97 10.22 17.66
N GLU A 581 31.90 10.76 18.88
CA GLU A 581 33.03 10.79 19.83
C GLU A 581 33.49 9.38 20.22
N ARG A 582 32.56 8.47 20.50
CA ARG A 582 32.88 7.12 20.99
C ARG A 582 33.31 6.15 19.89
N TYR A 583 32.66 6.19 18.72
CA TYR A 583 32.87 5.18 17.67
C TYR A 583 33.63 5.69 16.44
N GLY A 584 33.80 7.01 16.31
CA GLY A 584 34.37 7.64 15.12
C GLY A 584 33.39 7.68 13.94
N ARG A 585 33.63 8.61 13.02
CA ARG A 585 32.75 8.90 11.86
C ARG A 585 32.51 7.71 10.93
N ASP A 586 33.38 6.70 10.93
CA ASP A 586 33.28 5.55 10.03
C ASP A 586 32.46 4.38 10.61
N ARG A 587 32.10 4.44 11.90
CA ARG A 587 31.21 3.47 12.56
C ARG A 587 29.83 4.04 12.92
N VAL A 588 29.55 5.25 12.46
CA VAL A 588 28.23 5.89 12.46
C VAL A 588 27.59 5.68 11.08
N PRO A 589 26.27 5.37 10.98
CA PRO A 589 25.58 5.23 9.70
C PRO A 589 25.79 6.42 8.76
N ARG A 590 25.73 6.17 7.45
CA ARG A 590 25.91 7.17 6.40
C ARG A 590 24.71 7.21 5.46
N ARG A 591 24.34 8.41 5.03
CA ARG A 591 23.34 8.63 3.96
C ARG A 591 23.90 8.11 2.62
N PRO A 592 23.06 7.70 1.64
CA PRO A 592 23.53 7.19 0.35
C PRO A 592 24.37 8.18 -0.48
N ASN A 593 24.31 9.48 -0.19
CA ASN A 593 25.18 10.49 -0.78
C ASN A 593 26.65 10.40 -0.28
N GLY A 594 26.88 9.81 0.91
CA GLY A 594 28.19 9.63 1.57
C GLY A 594 28.36 10.41 2.88
N GLU A 595 27.43 11.32 3.20
CA GLU A 595 27.43 12.12 4.43
C GLU A 595 27.09 11.27 5.66
N LEU A 596 27.36 11.79 6.86
CA LEU A 596 26.90 11.14 8.08
C LEU A 596 25.38 11.18 8.13
N PHE A 597 24.80 10.08 8.59
CA PHE A 597 23.40 10.04 8.98
C PHE A 597 23.32 10.57 10.41
N LEU A 598 23.14 11.88 10.58
CA LEU A 598 22.91 12.47 11.90
C LEU A 598 21.41 12.54 12.14
N LEU A 599 20.94 11.90 13.22
CA LEU A 599 19.52 11.79 13.54
C LEU A 599 18.85 13.16 13.71
N HIS A 600 19.53 14.14 14.32
CA HIS A 600 18.96 15.48 14.50
C HIS A 600 18.80 16.25 13.18
N GLU A 601 19.71 16.06 12.21
CA GLU A 601 19.60 16.66 10.86
C GLU A 601 18.54 15.96 10.01
N CYS A 602 18.38 14.63 10.16
CA CYS A 602 17.25 13.90 9.57
C CYS A 602 15.91 14.25 10.24
N PHE A 603 15.91 14.71 11.48
CA PHE A 603 14.71 15.21 12.17
C PHE A 603 14.31 16.60 11.66
N TYR A 604 15.22 17.58 11.69
CA TYR A 604 14.99 18.94 11.18
C TYR A 604 16.29 19.65 10.79
N TYR A 605 16.32 20.30 9.61
CA TYR A 605 17.47 21.03 9.10
C TYR A 605 17.11 22.46 8.61
N PRO A 606 17.58 23.53 9.27
CA PRO A 606 17.21 24.92 8.91
C PRO A 606 17.69 25.40 7.53
N GLY A 607 18.72 24.76 6.96
CA GLY A 607 19.35 25.19 5.70
C GLY A 607 18.68 24.65 4.43
N ALA A 608 17.57 23.90 4.54
CA ALA A 608 16.86 23.36 3.39
C ALA A 608 16.10 24.48 2.65
N ALA A 609 16.54 24.81 1.43
CA ALA A 609 15.87 25.78 0.58
C ALA A 609 14.47 25.26 0.17
N ASP A 610 13.44 25.96 0.61
CA ASP A 610 12.02 25.65 0.41
C ASP A 610 11.58 24.24 0.87
N GLY A 611 11.51 24.04 2.19
CA GLY A 611 10.67 22.99 2.80
C GLY A 611 11.07 21.57 2.42
N GLY A 612 12.31 21.17 2.74
CA GLY A 612 12.86 19.83 2.53
C GLY A 612 12.22 18.74 3.40
N GLU A 613 10.90 18.63 3.40
CA GLU A 613 10.14 17.65 4.18
C GLU A 613 10.03 16.34 3.36
N GLY A 614 10.50 15.23 3.93
CA GLY A 614 10.50 13.90 3.31
C GLY A 614 9.89 12.85 4.24
N ARG A 615 9.31 11.76 3.71
CA ARG A 615 9.03 10.59 4.57
C ARG A 615 10.33 9.97 5.06
N ALA A 616 10.30 9.27 6.19
CA ALA A 616 11.51 8.69 6.77
C ALA A 616 12.31 7.83 5.80
N ASP A 617 11.66 6.92 5.05
CA ASP A 617 12.34 6.12 4.03
C ASP A 617 12.90 6.97 2.87
N GLU A 618 12.28 8.09 2.50
CA GLU A 618 12.78 9.01 1.45
C GLU A 618 14.03 9.79 1.90
N VAL A 619 14.10 10.14 3.18
CA VAL A 619 15.29 10.73 3.84
C VAL A 619 16.40 9.68 4.00
N ILE A 620 16.05 8.45 4.41
CA ILE A 620 16.99 7.34 4.60
C ILE A 620 17.64 6.90 3.29
N ASP A 621 16.84 6.66 2.25
CA ASP A 621 17.32 6.25 0.93
C ASP A 621 17.97 7.41 0.15
N GLY A 622 18.04 8.61 0.73
CA GLY A 622 18.71 9.77 0.15
C GLY A 622 18.06 10.27 -1.14
N TRP A 623 16.74 10.07 -1.30
CA TRP A 623 15.98 10.67 -2.40
C TRP A 623 15.94 12.18 -2.22
N VAL A 624 15.62 12.64 -1.00
CA VAL A 624 15.65 14.05 -0.63
C VAL A 624 17.03 14.35 -0.02
N SER A 625 17.89 15.08 -0.74
CA SER A 625 19.27 15.34 -0.31
C SER A 625 19.34 16.09 1.03
N ASP A 626 18.48 17.09 1.17
CA ASP A 626 18.41 18.02 2.30
C ASP A 626 17.13 17.74 3.13
N GLY A 627 16.71 16.47 3.11
CA GLY A 627 15.44 15.99 3.64
C GLY A 627 15.41 15.83 5.15
N HIS A 628 14.28 16.18 5.75
CA HIS A 628 13.98 15.99 7.17
C HIS A 628 12.50 15.62 7.41
N ILE A 629 12.18 15.06 8.58
CA ILE A 629 10.86 14.45 8.86
C ILE A 629 9.93 15.26 9.80
N ALA A 630 10.41 16.37 10.37
CA ALA A 630 9.62 17.21 11.29
C ALA A 630 9.31 18.59 10.66
N ALA A 631 8.03 18.94 10.60
CA ALA A 631 7.58 20.25 10.15
C ALA A 631 7.49 21.25 11.32
N LEU A 632 7.59 22.55 11.01
CA LEU A 632 7.41 23.62 12.00
C LEU A 632 5.93 23.85 12.35
N VAL A 633 5.67 24.15 13.62
CA VAL A 633 4.37 24.69 14.06
C VAL A 633 4.43 26.21 14.03
N GLY A 634 3.65 26.86 13.18
CA GLY A 634 3.55 28.31 13.10
C GLY A 634 2.61 28.91 14.14
N ALA A 635 1.55 28.18 14.51
CA ALA A 635 0.60 28.64 15.53
C ALA A 635 -0.11 27.49 16.26
N VAL A 636 -0.39 27.72 17.55
CA VAL A 636 -1.23 26.87 18.40
C VAL A 636 -2.47 27.66 18.81
N ASP A 637 -3.62 27.32 18.23
CA ASP A 637 -4.92 27.87 18.60
C ASP A 637 -5.49 27.12 19.82
N ILE A 638 -5.75 27.83 20.91
CA ILE A 638 -6.50 27.33 22.07
C ILE A 638 -7.87 28.02 22.04
N VAL A 639 -8.92 27.24 21.78
CA VAL A 639 -10.31 27.70 21.71
C VAL A 639 -11.05 27.30 22.97
N ASP A 640 -11.56 28.29 23.71
CA ASP A 640 -12.46 28.07 24.84
C ASP A 640 -13.87 28.50 24.43
N ASP A 641 -14.70 27.50 24.08
CA ASP A 641 -16.13 27.61 23.74
C ASP A 641 -17.01 27.23 24.95
N ARG A 642 -16.48 27.31 26.17
CA ARG A 642 -17.26 27.10 27.39
C ARG A 642 -18.17 28.28 27.69
N TRP A 643 -19.30 27.98 28.30
CA TRP A 643 -20.25 28.99 28.78
C TRP A 643 -19.67 29.71 29.99
N VAL A 644 -19.91 31.02 30.06
CA VAL A 644 -19.50 31.89 31.17
C VAL A 644 -20.74 32.62 31.66
N ASP A 645 -20.99 32.59 32.96
CA ASP A 645 -22.17 33.18 33.62
C ASP A 645 -23.52 32.83 32.96
N GLY A 646 -23.63 31.60 32.44
CA GLY A 646 -24.84 31.11 31.78
C GLY A 646 -25.06 31.62 30.35
N MET A 647 -24.03 32.23 29.73
CA MET A 647 -24.06 32.71 28.35
C MET A 647 -23.03 31.98 27.47
N PRO A 648 -23.32 31.76 26.18
CA PRO A 648 -22.34 31.21 25.24
C PRO A 648 -21.18 32.18 25.04
N ASN A 649 -19.96 31.72 25.28
CA ASN A 649 -18.74 32.51 25.16
C ASN A 649 -17.72 31.76 24.29
N ARG A 650 -17.03 32.49 23.41
CA ARG A 650 -15.91 32.02 22.62
C ARG A 650 -14.71 32.92 22.87
N SER A 651 -13.61 32.35 23.34
CA SER A 651 -12.30 32.99 23.32
C SER A 651 -11.31 32.15 22.51
N VAL A 652 -10.46 32.81 21.72
CA VAL A 652 -9.43 32.15 20.91
C VAL A 652 -8.08 32.77 21.28
N THR A 653 -7.23 31.97 21.91
CA THR A 653 -5.85 32.34 22.24
C THR A 653 -4.90 31.63 21.29
N THR A 654 -4.30 32.37 20.36
CA THR A 654 -3.27 31.82 19.47
C THR A 654 -1.88 32.08 20.06
N ARG A 655 -1.09 31.02 20.26
CA ARG A 655 0.33 31.09 20.67
C ARG A 655 1.22 30.77 19.47
N THR A 656 2.23 31.59 19.22
CA THR A 656 3.26 31.35 18.19
C THR A 656 4.50 30.75 18.86
N PRO A 657 4.96 29.55 18.49
CA PRO A 657 6.23 29.02 18.97
C PRO A 657 7.41 29.88 18.52
N GLU A 658 8.49 29.94 19.30
CA GLU A 658 9.73 30.57 18.83
C GLU A 658 10.35 29.71 17.70
N PRO A 659 10.93 30.33 16.65
CA PRO A 659 11.61 29.60 15.59
C PRO A 659 12.80 28.78 16.14
N PRO A 660 12.95 27.50 15.76
CA PRO A 660 14.05 26.67 16.26
C PRO A 660 15.43 27.23 15.96
N ALA A 661 16.38 26.98 16.86
CA ALA A 661 17.74 27.51 16.73
C ALA A 661 18.47 26.99 15.49
N ALA A 662 19.33 27.82 14.87
CA ALA A 662 20.08 27.43 13.67
C ALA A 662 20.97 26.17 13.87
N SER A 663 21.44 25.94 15.09
CA SER A 663 22.16 24.73 15.52
C SER A 663 21.49 24.10 16.73
N ALA A 664 21.41 22.77 16.78
CA ALA A 664 20.95 22.08 17.99
C ALA A 664 22.03 22.10 19.08
N ASP A 665 21.66 22.44 20.32
CA ASP A 665 22.52 22.19 21.47
C ASP A 665 22.73 20.67 21.67
N ALA A 666 23.98 20.30 21.93
CA ALA A 666 24.44 18.93 22.19
C ALA A 666 25.20 18.83 23.54
N SER A 667 25.09 19.85 24.39
CA SER A 667 25.73 19.95 25.71
C SER A 667 25.36 18.79 26.66
N GLY A 668 24.15 18.23 26.50
CA GLY A 668 23.72 17.01 27.18
C GLY A 668 23.18 17.22 28.60
N ALA A 669 22.48 18.33 28.84
CA ALA A 669 21.70 18.51 30.06
C ALA A 669 20.59 17.45 30.19
N ASP A 670 20.30 17.02 31.42
CA ASP A 670 19.15 16.15 31.69
C ASP A 670 17.85 16.98 31.60
N PRO A 671 16.84 16.56 30.82
CA PRO A 671 15.62 17.35 30.63
C PRO A 671 14.80 17.49 31.93
N ASP A 672 14.36 18.71 32.18
CA ASP A 672 13.36 19.06 33.21
C ASP A 672 11.97 18.99 32.60
N LEU A 673 11.36 17.81 32.69
CA LEU A 673 10.09 17.52 32.03
C LEU A 673 8.94 18.39 32.56
N SER A 674 9.03 18.88 33.80
CA SER A 674 8.02 19.77 34.39
C SER A 674 7.91 21.11 33.64
N LYS A 675 9.01 21.59 33.05
CA LYS A 675 9.04 22.78 32.19
C LYS A 675 8.63 22.45 30.76
N ILE A 676 9.24 21.42 30.18
CA ILE A 676 9.06 21.05 28.76
C ILE A 676 7.57 20.78 28.43
N LEU A 677 6.83 20.14 29.33
CA LEU A 677 5.39 19.86 29.13
C LEU A 677 4.48 21.10 29.19
N ASN A 678 4.99 22.24 29.66
CA ASN A 678 4.27 23.52 29.71
C ASN A 678 4.67 24.47 28.56
N GLU A 679 5.70 24.13 27.78
CA GLU A 679 6.18 24.90 26.63
C GLU A 679 5.33 24.62 25.37
N PRO A 680 5.24 25.58 24.42
CA PRO A 680 4.61 25.34 23.12
C PRO A 680 5.39 24.29 22.31
N PHE A 681 4.69 23.60 21.41
CA PHE A 681 5.30 22.65 20.49
C PHE A 681 5.97 23.37 19.33
N SER A 682 7.26 23.13 19.12
CA SER A 682 8.03 23.68 17.98
C SER A 682 7.79 22.89 16.70
N PHE A 683 7.51 21.58 16.82
CA PHE A 683 7.49 20.64 15.71
C PHE A 683 6.24 19.74 15.67
N GLN A 684 5.82 19.41 14.45
CA GLN A 684 4.84 18.37 14.12
C GLN A 684 5.50 17.26 13.30
N ILE A 685 5.28 16.01 13.70
CA ILE A 685 5.93 14.85 13.09
C ILE A 685 4.98 13.64 13.02
N GLY A 686 5.01 12.91 11.92
CA GLY A 686 4.36 11.60 11.82
C GLY A 686 5.03 10.59 12.77
N ALA A 687 4.23 9.94 13.63
CA ALA A 687 4.74 8.94 14.56
C ALA A 687 5.42 7.77 13.83
N GLU A 688 4.83 7.31 12.72
CA GLU A 688 5.43 6.31 11.84
C GLU A 688 6.81 6.76 11.33
N ASP A 689 6.95 7.98 10.81
CA ASP A 689 8.20 8.46 10.25
C ASP A 689 9.32 8.57 11.31
N LEU A 690 9.04 9.06 12.52
CA LEU A 690 10.04 9.05 13.59
C LEU A 690 10.45 7.63 14.00
N LEU A 691 9.49 6.72 14.13
CA LEU A 691 9.77 5.33 14.53
C LEU A 691 10.54 4.58 13.44
N ILE A 692 10.23 4.80 12.16
CA ILE A 692 11.00 4.26 11.03
C ILE A 692 12.43 4.82 11.05
N LEU A 693 12.60 6.13 11.24
CA LEU A 693 13.92 6.76 11.29
C LEU A 693 14.82 6.14 12.36
N LEU A 694 14.36 6.13 13.62
CA LEU A 694 15.10 5.58 14.75
C LEU A 694 15.42 4.09 14.53
N ARG A 695 14.43 3.32 14.03
CA ARG A 695 14.61 1.89 13.79
C ARG A 695 15.60 1.60 12.67
N ARG A 696 15.48 2.26 11.52
CA ARG A 696 16.35 2.02 10.35
C ARG A 696 17.79 2.40 10.67
N TYR A 697 18.01 3.44 11.48
CA TYR A 697 19.32 3.77 12.04
C TYR A 697 19.91 2.64 12.90
N LEU A 698 19.13 2.07 13.83
CA LEU A 698 19.53 0.93 14.66
C LEU A 698 19.80 -0.35 13.81
N GLU A 699 18.96 -0.62 12.80
CA GLU A 699 19.15 -1.73 11.85
C GLU A 699 20.43 -1.56 11.02
N GLU A 700 20.72 -0.34 10.55
CA GLU A 700 21.91 -0.02 9.77
C GLU A 700 23.19 -0.17 10.60
N MET A 701 23.21 0.27 11.86
CA MET A 701 24.34 -0.01 12.76
C MET A 701 24.61 -1.51 12.95
N SER A 702 23.54 -2.31 13.12
CA SER A 702 23.64 -3.77 13.19
C SER A 702 24.26 -4.35 11.90
N ARG A 703 23.83 -3.84 10.74
CA ARG A 703 24.35 -4.24 9.42
C ARG A 703 25.81 -3.86 9.24
N MET A 704 26.22 -2.66 9.64
CA MET A 704 27.61 -2.19 9.57
C MET A 704 28.54 -3.05 10.42
N ASP A 705 28.16 -3.34 11.67
CA ASP A 705 28.98 -4.15 12.57
C ASP A 705 29.14 -5.58 12.04
N LEU A 706 28.03 -6.22 11.62
CA LEU A 706 28.07 -7.57 11.04
C LEU A 706 28.87 -7.64 9.73
N ALA A 707 28.75 -6.62 8.86
CA ALA A 707 29.52 -6.55 7.61
C ALA A 707 31.03 -6.37 7.86
N ALA A 708 31.42 -5.76 8.99
CA ALA A 708 32.80 -5.65 9.45
C ALA A 708 33.30 -6.89 10.23
N GLY A 709 32.43 -7.89 10.47
CA GLY A 709 32.76 -9.06 11.30
C GLY A 709 32.85 -8.76 12.80
N HIS A 710 32.34 -7.60 13.24
CA HIS A 710 32.28 -7.23 14.65
C HIS A 710 31.05 -7.84 15.33
N LEU A 711 31.13 -8.02 16.66
CA LEU A 711 29.94 -8.27 17.48
C LEU A 711 29.01 -7.04 17.37
N PRO A 712 27.73 -7.21 17.02
CA PRO A 712 26.84 -6.08 16.75
C PRO A 712 26.52 -5.30 18.03
N ARG A 713 26.63 -3.96 17.95
CA ARG A 713 26.22 -3.04 19.04
C ARG A 713 24.71 -3.05 19.27
N CYS A 714 23.94 -3.40 18.24
CA CYS A 714 22.48 -3.45 18.29
C CYS A 714 21.94 -4.71 17.61
N ARG A 715 20.90 -5.32 18.18
CA ARG A 715 20.06 -6.35 17.52
C ARG A 715 18.58 -6.02 17.69
N ILE A 716 17.77 -6.29 16.67
CA ILE A 716 16.33 -6.02 16.68
C ILE A 716 15.55 -7.25 16.22
N PHE A 717 14.63 -7.72 17.06
CA PHE A 717 13.76 -8.87 16.84
C PHE A 717 12.31 -8.41 16.64
N THR A 718 11.88 -8.27 15.39
CA THR A 718 10.66 -7.51 15.02
C THR A 718 9.35 -8.32 15.01
N TYR A 719 9.46 -9.63 15.18
CA TYR A 719 8.35 -10.59 15.21
C TYR A 719 8.48 -11.54 16.40
N HIS A 720 8.79 -11.01 17.58
CA HIS A 720 9.06 -11.80 18.78
C HIS A 720 8.39 -11.21 20.03
N ARG A 721 8.21 -12.03 21.06
CA ARG A 721 7.80 -11.60 22.41
C ARG A 721 8.50 -12.41 23.48
N ALA A 722 8.53 -11.90 24.72
CA ALA A 722 8.78 -12.76 25.86
C ALA A 722 7.77 -13.94 25.85
N VAL A 723 8.27 -15.17 26.04
CA VAL A 723 7.44 -16.39 25.98
C VAL A 723 6.28 -16.27 26.97
N LYS A 724 5.04 -16.47 26.51
CA LYS A 724 3.86 -16.47 27.38
C LYS A 724 3.60 -17.88 27.92
N PRO A 725 3.43 -18.08 29.25
CA PRO A 725 3.09 -19.38 29.82
C PRO A 725 1.73 -19.85 29.29
N ARG A 726 1.66 -21.10 28.82
CA ARG A 726 0.57 -21.56 27.94
C ARG A 726 -0.55 -22.33 28.66
N ASP A 727 -1.16 -21.66 29.64
CA ASP A 727 -2.10 -22.27 30.60
C ASP A 727 -3.47 -21.58 30.58
N GLY A 728 -4.47 -22.18 29.93
CA GLY A 728 -5.81 -21.58 29.84
C GLY A 728 -6.95 -22.42 29.25
N GLY A 729 -6.91 -23.75 29.32
CA GLY A 729 -8.01 -24.57 28.78
C GLY A 729 -7.93 -26.09 28.94
N VAL A 730 -6.78 -26.64 29.35
CA VAL A 730 -6.61 -28.09 29.56
C VAL A 730 -6.61 -28.40 31.06
N PRO A 731 -7.61 -29.15 31.60
CA PRO A 731 -7.67 -29.50 33.00
C PRO A 731 -6.43 -30.26 33.50
N ARG A 732 -6.08 -30.07 34.79
CA ARG A 732 -4.91 -30.68 35.45
C ARG A 732 -4.80 -32.19 35.26
N TRP A 733 -5.93 -32.90 35.20
CA TRP A 733 -5.99 -34.35 35.01
C TRP A 733 -5.59 -34.79 33.60
N LEU A 734 -5.94 -34.02 32.57
CA LEU A 734 -5.62 -34.34 31.16
C LEU A 734 -4.12 -34.18 30.85
N ARG A 735 -3.41 -33.29 31.56
CA ARG A 735 -1.94 -33.16 31.45
C ARG A 735 -1.20 -34.39 31.96
N ARG A 736 -1.68 -34.98 33.06
CA ARG A 736 -1.09 -36.22 33.62
C ARG A 736 -1.24 -37.41 32.66
N LEU A 737 -2.37 -37.48 31.94
CA LEU A 737 -2.62 -38.51 30.92
C LEU A 737 -1.80 -38.33 29.63
N THR A 738 -1.50 -37.08 29.24
CA THR A 738 -0.84 -36.76 27.96
C THR A 738 0.67 -36.56 28.05
N GLY A 739 1.27 -36.68 29.24
CA GLY A 739 2.71 -36.46 29.47
C GLY A 739 3.19 -35.03 29.18
N ARG A 740 2.26 -34.09 28.97
CA ARG A 740 2.55 -32.77 28.39
C ARG A 740 3.01 -31.79 29.47
N GLN A 741 4.32 -31.54 29.53
CA GLN A 741 4.91 -30.54 30.42
C GLN A 741 4.39 -29.13 30.09
N ALA A 742 4.37 -28.24 31.09
CA ALA A 742 4.07 -26.83 30.87
C ALA A 742 5.28 -26.15 30.22
N GLU A 743 5.07 -25.39 29.14
CA GLU A 743 6.13 -24.55 28.56
C GLU A 743 6.52 -23.46 29.58
N PRO A 744 7.81 -23.26 29.88
CA PRO A 744 8.25 -22.35 30.94
C PRO A 744 8.00 -20.88 30.58
N ASP A 745 7.83 -20.06 31.62
CA ASP A 745 7.68 -18.60 31.47
C ASP A 745 8.93 -17.99 30.80
N GLY A 746 8.71 -16.94 30.00
CA GLY A 746 9.76 -16.15 29.37
C GLY A 746 10.60 -15.32 30.35
N PHE A 747 10.10 -15.05 31.57
CA PHE A 747 10.83 -14.34 32.61
C PHE A 747 11.41 -15.32 33.64
N VAL A 748 12.73 -15.36 33.72
CA VAL A 748 13.49 -16.29 34.57
C VAL A 748 14.06 -15.52 35.76
N ARG A 749 13.52 -15.73 36.97
CA ARG A 749 14.03 -15.07 38.19
C ARG A 749 15.26 -15.79 38.74
N TYR A 750 16.29 -15.02 39.12
CA TYR A 750 17.54 -15.51 39.72
C TYR A 750 17.61 -15.18 41.22
N PRO A 751 18.45 -15.88 42.01
CA PRO A 751 18.54 -15.68 43.47
C PRO A 751 19.00 -14.29 43.91
N ASP A 752 19.69 -13.56 43.03
CA ASP A 752 20.15 -12.17 43.23
C ASP A 752 19.07 -11.12 42.90
N GLY A 753 17.84 -11.55 42.60
CA GLY A 753 16.72 -10.66 42.26
C GLY A 753 16.71 -10.18 40.80
N ARG A 754 17.69 -10.58 39.98
CA ARG A 754 17.68 -10.28 38.54
C ARG A 754 16.73 -11.21 37.78
N VAL A 755 16.31 -10.75 36.61
CA VAL A 755 15.47 -11.50 35.67
C VAL A 755 16.21 -11.65 34.34
N GLY A 756 16.27 -12.89 33.85
CA GLY A 756 16.63 -13.22 32.47
C GLY A 756 15.40 -13.37 31.58
N VAL A 757 15.57 -13.23 30.27
CA VAL A 757 14.45 -13.15 29.31
C VAL A 757 14.61 -14.13 28.16
N ARG A 758 13.56 -14.89 27.87
CA ARG A 758 13.45 -15.76 26.69
C ARG A 758 12.35 -15.28 25.76
N ILE A 759 12.59 -15.31 24.46
CA ILE A 759 11.66 -14.86 23.43
C ILE A 759 11.24 -15.97 22.46
N GLU A 760 9.99 -15.91 22.00
CA GLU A 760 9.45 -16.76 20.93
C GLU A 760 9.13 -15.94 19.68
N ALA A 761 9.44 -16.49 18.50
CA ALA A 761 8.98 -15.93 17.24
C ALA A 761 7.46 -16.12 17.08
N ILE A 762 6.80 -15.14 16.49
CA ILE A 762 5.33 -15.12 16.32
C ILE A 762 4.90 -14.94 14.86
N ARG A 763 3.65 -15.33 14.63
CA ARG A 763 2.89 -15.10 13.41
C ARG A 763 1.48 -14.64 13.78
N GLU A 764 0.93 -13.75 12.97
CA GLU A 764 -0.46 -13.31 13.11
C GLU A 764 -1.37 -14.17 12.25
N LEU A 765 -2.52 -14.53 12.80
CA LEU A 765 -3.63 -15.20 12.12
C LEU A 765 -4.86 -14.30 12.21
N ASP A 766 -5.52 -14.05 11.08
CA ASP A 766 -6.85 -13.43 11.08
C ASP A 766 -7.91 -14.53 11.09
N GLU A 767 -8.66 -14.62 12.19
CA GLU A 767 -9.85 -15.49 12.30
C GLU A 767 -11.10 -14.59 12.34
N LYS A 768 -11.78 -14.43 11.19
CA LYS A 768 -13.05 -13.68 11.06
C LYS A 768 -12.96 -12.20 11.46
N GLY A 769 -11.84 -11.53 11.21
CA GLY A 769 -11.56 -10.16 11.63
C GLY A 769 -10.98 -10.05 13.04
N VAL A 770 -10.73 -11.17 13.72
CA VAL A 770 -10.07 -11.22 15.02
C VAL A 770 -8.63 -11.68 14.84
N TYR A 771 -7.69 -10.74 14.93
CA TYR A 771 -6.26 -11.01 14.80
C TYR A 771 -5.71 -11.68 16.06
N ARG A 772 -5.05 -12.83 15.91
CA ARG A 772 -4.42 -13.60 16.98
C ARG A 772 -2.93 -13.79 16.73
N ARG A 773 -2.10 -13.33 17.68
CA ARG A 773 -0.64 -13.55 17.68
C ARG A 773 -0.30 -14.91 18.30
N VAL A 774 0.00 -15.90 17.46
CA VAL A 774 0.43 -17.25 17.87
C VAL A 774 1.93 -17.42 17.65
N ARG A 775 2.57 -18.35 18.38
CA ARG A 775 3.96 -18.75 18.12
C ARG A 775 4.08 -19.29 16.68
N ASP A 776 5.15 -18.90 15.99
CA ASP A 776 5.41 -19.33 14.62
C ASP A 776 5.74 -20.84 14.60
N PRO A 777 5.00 -21.70 13.86
CA PRO A 777 5.22 -23.14 13.93
C PRO A 777 6.63 -23.56 13.48
N GLY A 778 7.29 -24.36 14.30
CA GLY A 778 8.64 -24.87 14.01
C GLY A 778 9.78 -23.90 14.36
N THR A 779 9.53 -22.83 15.12
CA THR A 779 10.60 -21.97 15.67
C THR A 779 10.95 -22.37 17.10
N GLU A 780 12.25 -22.33 17.40
CA GLU A 780 12.78 -22.50 18.75
C GLU A 780 12.53 -21.24 19.60
N VAL A 781 12.66 -21.40 20.92
CA VAL A 781 12.67 -20.28 21.87
C VAL A 781 14.12 -19.80 21.98
N LEU A 782 14.35 -18.50 21.80
CA LEU A 782 15.66 -17.90 21.98
C LEU A 782 15.82 -17.46 23.44
N ASP A 783 16.85 -17.95 24.12
CA ASP A 783 17.21 -17.46 25.45
C ASP A 783 18.19 -16.28 25.29
N LEU A 784 17.82 -15.09 25.79
CA LEU A 784 18.68 -13.90 25.75
C LEU A 784 19.59 -13.82 26.99
N GLY A 785 19.49 -14.77 27.92
CA GLY A 785 20.25 -14.76 29.17
C GLY A 785 19.79 -13.67 30.14
N VAL A 786 20.72 -13.15 30.94
CA VAL A 786 20.46 -12.13 31.96
C VAL A 786 20.97 -10.77 31.46
N PRO A 787 20.08 -9.84 31.05
CA PRO A 787 20.50 -8.51 30.63
C PRO A 787 21.06 -7.69 31.80
N GLY A 788 21.95 -6.74 31.50
CA GLY A 788 22.46 -5.77 32.49
C GLY A 788 21.34 -4.88 33.05
N LEU A 789 20.51 -4.35 32.15
CA LEU A 789 19.27 -3.63 32.42
C LEU A 789 18.22 -4.02 31.35
N PHE A 790 16.95 -4.16 31.72
CA PHE A 790 15.84 -4.22 30.78
C PHE A 790 14.74 -3.20 31.08
N MET A 791 14.04 -2.77 30.01
CA MET A 791 12.96 -1.79 30.07
C MET A 791 11.73 -2.29 29.29
N ILE A 792 10.56 -2.28 29.94
CA ILE A 792 9.27 -2.63 29.32
C ILE A 792 8.50 -1.35 28.96
N ALA A 793 8.16 -1.19 27.68
CA ALA A 793 7.32 -0.09 27.17
C ALA A 793 6.48 -0.57 25.96
N GLU A 794 5.38 -1.29 26.23
CA GLU A 794 4.53 -1.93 25.22
C GLU A 794 3.18 -1.22 24.95
N GLY A 795 2.82 -0.25 25.81
CA GLY A 795 1.53 0.44 25.85
C GLY A 795 0.79 0.30 27.19
N SER A 796 -0.35 1.00 27.32
CA SER A 796 -1.13 1.22 28.56
C SER A 796 -1.49 -0.03 29.38
N ASP A 797 -1.65 -1.18 28.72
CA ASP A 797 -2.11 -2.41 29.33
C ASP A 797 -1.15 -3.58 29.04
N SER A 798 0.16 -3.37 29.22
CA SER A 798 1.18 -4.41 29.09
C SER A 798 0.90 -5.61 30.01
N ASP A 799 0.81 -6.80 29.41
CA ASP A 799 0.75 -8.06 30.17
C ASP A 799 2.08 -8.37 30.85
N ASP A 800 3.19 -7.99 30.22
CA ASP A 800 4.53 -8.41 30.61
C ASP A 800 5.01 -7.60 31.83
N ALA A 801 4.65 -6.32 31.90
CA ALA A 801 4.76 -5.54 33.14
C ALA A 801 3.97 -6.16 34.30
N ARG A 802 2.70 -6.56 34.07
CA ARG A 802 1.87 -7.23 35.10
C ARG A 802 2.46 -8.57 35.54
N ARG A 803 2.99 -9.38 34.62
CA ARG A 803 3.64 -10.68 34.92
C ARG A 803 4.86 -10.54 35.84
N LEU A 804 5.58 -9.42 35.76
CA LEU A 804 6.69 -9.13 36.66
C LEU A 804 6.26 -8.56 38.03
N GLY A 805 5.00 -8.11 38.15
CA GLY A 805 4.42 -7.65 39.41
C GLY A 805 3.97 -6.19 39.41
N LEU A 806 4.01 -5.47 38.27
CA LEU A 806 3.54 -4.09 38.22
C LEU A 806 2.05 -4.01 38.58
N VAL A 807 1.76 -3.25 39.63
CA VAL A 807 0.39 -2.81 39.98
C VAL A 807 0.24 -1.36 39.55
N GLN A 808 -0.85 -1.06 38.84
CA GLN A 808 -1.24 0.29 38.47
C GLN A 808 -2.53 0.66 39.20
N ASP A 809 -2.56 1.84 39.81
CA ASP A 809 -3.75 2.43 40.40
C ASP A 809 -4.40 3.43 39.43
N PRO A 810 -5.74 3.56 39.39
CA PRO A 810 -6.40 4.60 38.62
C PRO A 810 -6.03 5.99 39.17
N LEU A 811 -5.72 6.93 38.27
CA LEU A 811 -5.57 8.33 38.63
C LEU A 811 -6.95 8.91 39.00
N THR A 812 -6.99 9.83 39.96
CA THR A 812 -8.21 10.54 40.35
C THR A 812 -8.06 12.06 40.26
N VAL A 813 -9.18 12.72 39.97
CA VAL A 813 -9.33 14.17 39.87
C VAL A 813 -10.50 14.60 40.74
N ASP A 814 -10.32 15.67 41.51
CA ASP A 814 -11.40 16.34 42.25
C ASP A 814 -11.96 17.48 41.38
N ASN A 815 -13.29 17.55 41.25
CA ASN A 815 -13.97 18.58 40.47
C ASN A 815 -14.37 19.81 41.32
N GLY A 816 -14.06 19.82 42.62
CA GLY A 816 -14.42 20.91 43.53
C GLY A 816 -15.91 20.97 43.88
N ASP A 817 -16.67 19.89 43.65
CA ASP A 817 -18.12 19.82 43.86
C ASP A 817 -18.54 19.23 45.22
N GLY A 818 -17.56 19.00 46.11
CA GLY A 818 -17.76 18.45 47.46
C GLY A 818 -18.03 16.94 47.51
N ARG A 819 -17.99 16.22 46.38
CA ARG A 819 -18.18 14.76 46.34
C ARG A 819 -16.87 13.98 46.52
N GLY A 820 -15.73 14.67 46.45
CA GLY A 820 -14.40 14.09 46.51
C GLY A 820 -13.91 13.54 45.16
N PRO A 821 -12.71 12.95 45.13
CA PRO A 821 -12.00 12.62 43.91
C PRO A 821 -12.64 11.45 43.14
N VAL A 822 -12.81 11.63 41.83
CA VAL A 822 -13.36 10.63 40.90
C VAL A 822 -12.29 10.08 39.96
N ILE A 823 -12.46 8.87 39.42
CA ILE A 823 -11.52 8.26 38.47
C ILE A 823 -11.41 9.12 37.20
N ALA A 824 -10.18 9.52 36.87
CA ALA A 824 -9.84 10.20 35.62
C ALA A 824 -10.02 9.25 34.43
N GLN A 825 -11.14 9.41 33.72
CA GLN A 825 -11.47 8.62 32.54
C GLN A 825 -12.26 9.46 31.54
N ALA A 826 -12.02 9.20 30.25
CA ALA A 826 -12.74 9.80 29.15
C ALA A 826 -12.91 8.76 28.03
N ASP A 827 -13.98 8.87 27.24
CA ASP A 827 -14.08 8.15 25.98
C ASP A 827 -13.95 9.17 24.85
N TYR A 828 -13.19 8.83 23.81
CA TYR A 828 -12.98 9.70 22.65
C TYR A 828 -13.45 9.00 21.38
N VAL A 829 -13.94 9.76 20.41
CA VAL A 829 -14.02 9.33 19.01
C VAL A 829 -12.85 9.94 18.26
N ILE A 830 -12.07 9.07 17.62
CA ILE A 830 -10.98 9.42 16.71
C ILE A 830 -11.45 9.13 15.29
N GLY A 831 -11.18 10.05 14.38
CA GLY A 831 -11.24 9.78 12.95
C GLY A 831 -10.07 10.44 12.23
N VAL A 832 -9.85 10.01 10.99
CA VAL A 832 -8.79 10.52 10.12
C VAL A 832 -9.43 11.03 8.85
N ILE A 833 -9.06 12.26 8.45
CA ILE A 833 -9.57 12.93 7.25
C ILE A 833 -8.42 13.52 6.44
N ALA A 834 -8.48 13.47 5.11
CA ALA A 834 -7.51 14.16 4.26
C ALA A 834 -7.88 15.64 4.16
N VAL A 835 -7.46 16.40 5.17
CA VAL A 835 -7.54 17.86 5.30
C VAL A 835 -6.14 18.38 5.60
N SER A 836 -5.74 19.48 4.96
CA SER A 836 -4.52 20.19 5.35
C SER A 836 -4.81 21.03 6.58
N VAL A 837 -4.01 20.89 7.64
CA VAL A 837 -4.13 21.76 8.82
C VAL A 837 -3.31 23.05 8.68
N GLY A 838 -2.47 23.15 7.65
CA GLY A 838 -1.45 24.20 7.56
C GLY A 838 -0.43 24.07 8.69
N ASP A 839 0.18 25.17 9.07
CA ASP A 839 1.11 25.33 10.20
C ASP A 839 0.41 25.51 11.55
N ARG A 840 -0.88 25.16 11.64
CA ARG A 840 -1.74 25.41 12.80
C ARG A 840 -2.13 24.13 13.53
N PHE A 841 -1.81 24.05 14.80
CA PHE A 841 -2.40 23.10 15.74
C PHE A 841 -3.62 23.73 16.42
N ARG A 842 -4.71 22.99 16.66
CA ARG A 842 -5.90 23.51 17.35
C ARG A 842 -6.40 22.60 18.45
N LEU A 843 -6.48 23.15 19.65
CA LEU A 843 -7.18 22.59 20.82
C LEU A 843 -8.49 23.33 21.03
N ARG A 844 -9.54 22.61 21.39
CA ARG A 844 -10.84 23.19 21.77
C ARG A 844 -11.37 22.54 23.04
N MET A 845 -11.90 23.37 23.95
CA MET A 845 -12.72 22.93 25.06
C MET A 845 -14.08 23.60 24.96
N ALA A 846 -15.17 22.86 25.16
CA ALA A 846 -16.54 23.36 24.94
C ALA A 846 -17.53 22.79 25.96
N SER A 847 -18.61 23.54 26.21
CA SER A 847 -19.74 23.10 27.05
C SER A 847 -20.80 22.38 26.22
N GLU A 848 -21.16 21.18 26.62
CA GLU A 848 -22.29 20.38 26.13
C GLU A 848 -23.29 20.18 27.28
N PHE A 849 -24.58 20.07 27.00
CA PHE A 849 -25.62 19.97 28.03
C PHE A 849 -26.43 18.68 27.90
N ASP A 850 -26.76 18.05 29.04
CA ASP A 850 -27.67 16.91 29.07
C ASP A 850 -29.15 17.34 28.97
N ASP A 851 -30.08 16.39 28.79
CA ASP A 851 -31.54 16.61 28.71
C ASP A 851 -32.14 17.35 29.92
N SER A 852 -31.38 17.50 31.01
CA SER A 852 -31.76 18.15 32.26
C SER A 852 -30.97 19.43 32.54
N GLY A 853 -30.28 19.97 31.54
CA GLY A 853 -29.53 21.24 31.60
C GLY A 853 -28.22 21.17 32.38
N SER A 854 -27.70 19.97 32.69
CA SER A 854 -26.39 19.83 33.35
C SER A 854 -25.26 20.06 32.36
N GLU A 855 -24.33 20.95 32.69
CA GLU A 855 -23.14 21.20 31.87
C GLU A 855 -22.11 20.05 31.97
N HIS A 856 -21.50 19.74 30.84
CA HIS A 856 -20.36 18.83 30.69
C HIS A 856 -19.31 19.47 29.80
N TRP A 857 -18.03 19.40 30.18
CA TRP A 857 -16.93 19.87 29.33
C TRP A 857 -16.44 18.75 28.43
N ILE A 858 -16.32 19.03 27.14
CA ILE A 858 -15.67 18.16 26.16
C ILE A 858 -14.39 18.79 25.64
N ARG A 859 -13.35 17.97 25.44
CA ARG A 859 -12.09 18.37 24.80
C ARG A 859 -11.97 17.81 23.40
N GLN A 860 -11.34 18.57 22.53
CA GLN A 860 -11.11 18.20 21.14
C GLN A 860 -9.74 18.69 20.68
N ALA A 861 -9.09 17.93 19.81
CA ALA A 861 -7.86 18.36 19.16
C ALA A 861 -7.93 18.06 17.66
N ALA A 862 -7.52 19.03 16.85
CA ALA A 862 -7.22 18.85 15.43
C ALA A 862 -5.70 18.95 15.27
N ALA A 863 -5.08 17.83 14.92
CA ALA A 863 -3.66 17.73 14.65
C ALA A 863 -3.42 17.18 13.24
N GLY A 864 -2.31 17.58 12.65
CA GLY A 864 -1.89 17.13 11.32
C GLY A 864 -0.45 17.59 11.09
N HIS A 865 -0.08 17.74 9.83
CA HIS A 865 1.28 18.03 9.41
C HIS A 865 1.26 19.10 8.31
N VAL A 866 2.27 19.97 8.31
CA VAL A 866 2.55 20.90 7.19
C VAL A 866 3.10 20.10 6.00
N GLY A 867 3.06 20.70 4.80
CA GLY A 867 3.81 20.28 3.61
C GLY A 867 3.33 19.01 2.90
N PHE A 868 2.86 18.01 3.63
CA PHE A 868 2.31 16.78 3.07
C PHE A 868 0.79 16.83 2.88
N ILE A 869 0.35 16.47 1.67
CA ILE A 869 -1.03 16.04 1.47
C ILE A 869 -1.19 14.68 2.16
N GLU A 870 -2.34 14.49 2.82
CA GLU A 870 -2.89 13.23 3.34
C GLU A 870 -2.52 12.84 4.80
N GLU A 871 -2.98 13.61 5.79
CA GLU A 871 -3.97 13.17 6.82
C GLU A 871 -3.94 14.01 8.10
N GLY A 872 -5.05 14.71 8.39
CA GLY A 872 -5.32 15.29 9.71
C GLY A 872 -6.11 14.30 10.56
N TRP A 873 -5.67 14.09 11.80
CA TRP A 873 -6.41 13.30 12.79
C TRP A 873 -7.15 14.24 13.72
N ILE A 874 -8.45 13.99 13.90
CA ILE A 874 -9.27 14.75 14.83
C ILE A 874 -9.78 13.79 15.89
N ILE A 875 -9.58 14.19 17.14
CA ILE A 875 -10.06 13.52 18.33
C ILE A 875 -11.07 14.42 19.02
N THR A 876 -12.23 13.85 19.38
CA THR A 876 -13.26 14.53 20.17
C THR A 876 -13.64 13.64 21.35
N GLU A 877 -13.69 14.23 22.54
CA GLU A 877 -14.28 13.59 23.71
C GLU A 877 -15.78 13.36 23.49
N VAL A 878 -16.31 12.30 24.10
CA VAL A 878 -17.74 11.95 24.09
C VAL A 878 -18.34 12.28 25.46
N PRO A 879 -19.34 13.20 25.54
CA PRO A 879 -19.97 13.56 26.81
C PRO A 879 -20.46 12.32 27.59
N ASP A 880 -20.33 12.33 28.92
CA ASP A 880 -20.66 11.21 29.83
C ASP A 880 -22.06 10.59 29.57
N PHE A 881 -23.03 11.40 29.13
CA PHE A 881 -24.43 11.01 28.91
C PHE A 881 -24.72 10.30 27.57
N VAL A 882 -23.86 10.41 26.56
CA VAL A 882 -24.09 9.84 25.22
C VAL A 882 -23.90 8.30 25.21
N THR A 883 -24.79 7.53 24.59
CA THR A 883 -24.72 6.04 24.62
C THR A 883 -24.38 5.38 23.28
N PHE A 884 -24.65 6.05 22.15
CA PHE A 884 -24.61 5.48 20.79
C PHE A 884 -25.42 4.19 20.57
N ASP A 885 -26.38 3.84 21.45
CA ASP A 885 -27.16 2.60 21.32
C ASP A 885 -28.23 2.72 20.22
N PRO A 886 -28.15 1.98 19.10
CA PRO A 886 -29.11 2.05 18.01
C PRO A 886 -30.55 1.71 18.39
N ALA A 887 -30.75 0.85 19.39
CA ALA A 887 -32.08 0.49 19.87
C ALA A 887 -32.68 1.55 20.82
N GLN A 888 -31.82 2.39 21.43
CA GLN A 888 -32.25 3.57 22.16
C GLN A 888 -32.56 4.73 21.20
N ALA A 889 -31.75 4.88 20.14
CA ALA A 889 -31.97 5.84 19.06
C ALA A 889 -33.15 5.48 18.12
N GLY A 890 -33.81 4.33 18.31
CA GLY A 890 -34.93 3.89 17.50
C GLY A 890 -34.59 3.45 16.06
N MET A 891 -33.30 3.28 15.75
CA MET A 891 -32.84 2.85 14.41
C MET A 891 -33.05 1.35 14.17
N VAL A 892 -33.10 0.55 15.22
CA VAL A 892 -33.33 -0.89 15.18
C VAL A 892 -34.26 -1.30 16.33
N SER A 893 -34.90 -2.46 16.21
CA SER A 893 -35.75 -3.00 17.29
C SER A 893 -34.94 -3.25 18.57
N ARG A 894 -35.58 -3.09 19.73
CA ARG A 894 -35.00 -3.50 21.04
C ARG A 894 -34.72 -5.00 21.12
N LEU A 895 -35.28 -5.81 20.21
CA LEU A 895 -35.04 -7.24 20.07
C LEU A 895 -33.87 -7.58 19.13
N THR A 896 -33.32 -6.60 18.40
CA THR A 896 -32.20 -6.82 17.48
C THR A 896 -30.95 -7.22 18.28
N LYS A 897 -30.34 -8.35 17.91
CA LYS A 897 -29.13 -8.84 18.58
C LYS A 897 -27.96 -7.87 18.38
N ARG A 898 -27.19 -7.61 19.44
CA ARG A 898 -26.11 -6.61 19.44
C ARG A 898 -24.91 -6.97 18.57
N ASP A 899 -24.72 -8.26 18.30
CA ASP A 899 -23.71 -8.84 17.41
C ASP A 899 -24.18 -8.93 15.94
N SER A 900 -25.39 -8.45 15.62
CA SER A 900 -25.89 -8.46 14.25
C SER A 900 -25.23 -7.37 13.39
N ALA A 901 -25.10 -7.66 12.09
CA ALA A 901 -24.59 -6.70 11.11
C ALA A 901 -25.44 -5.42 11.06
N GLU A 902 -26.76 -5.53 11.26
CA GLU A 902 -27.71 -4.42 11.31
C GLU A 902 -27.44 -3.48 12.50
N TYR A 903 -27.30 -4.05 13.71
CA TYR A 903 -27.01 -3.28 14.93
C TYR A 903 -25.64 -2.61 14.83
N HIS A 904 -24.63 -3.33 14.32
CA HIS A 904 -23.30 -2.76 14.08
C HIS A 904 -23.27 -1.67 13.00
N ALA A 905 -24.07 -1.78 11.94
CA ALA A 905 -24.18 -0.74 10.91
C ALA A 905 -24.81 0.54 11.45
N ALA A 906 -25.92 0.41 12.20
CA ALA A 906 -26.58 1.55 12.83
C ALA A 906 -25.71 2.23 13.90
N TYR A 907 -24.97 1.45 14.71
CA TYR A 907 -23.98 1.99 15.67
C TYR A 907 -22.90 2.84 14.98
N ARG A 908 -22.35 2.33 13.88
CA ARG A 908 -21.35 3.05 13.07
C ARG A 908 -21.91 4.33 12.45
N TYR A 909 -23.17 4.31 12.01
CA TYR A 909 -23.86 5.50 11.51
C TYR A 909 -23.96 6.58 12.60
N LEU A 910 -24.47 6.25 13.81
CA LEU A 910 -24.58 7.21 14.92
C LEU A 910 -23.22 7.82 15.31
N LEU A 911 -22.17 6.99 15.33
CA LEU A 911 -20.81 7.41 15.66
C LEU A 911 -20.23 8.34 14.58
N ARG A 912 -20.53 8.10 13.29
CA ARG A 912 -20.19 9.01 12.18
C ARG A 912 -20.92 10.35 12.26
N GLU A 913 -22.23 10.34 12.52
CA GLU A 913 -23.00 11.60 12.54
C GLU A 913 -22.52 12.53 13.66
N PHE A 914 -22.32 12.01 14.88
CA PHE A 914 -21.72 12.76 15.99
C PHE A 914 -20.34 13.30 15.64
N TYR A 915 -19.48 12.46 15.04
CA TYR A 915 -18.14 12.88 14.66
C TYR A 915 -18.19 14.02 13.62
N LEU A 916 -19.09 13.96 12.64
CA LEU A 916 -19.28 15.02 11.65
C LEU A 916 -19.70 16.36 12.27
N ASP A 917 -20.56 16.37 13.29
CA ASP A 917 -20.95 17.61 13.98
C ASP A 917 -19.76 18.22 14.73
N GLN A 918 -19.06 17.38 15.49
CA GLN A 918 -17.94 17.82 16.33
C GLN A 918 -16.75 18.35 15.50
N ILE A 919 -16.37 17.68 14.41
CA ILE A 919 -15.29 18.19 13.55
C ILE A 919 -15.68 19.44 12.76
N THR A 920 -16.98 19.63 12.45
CA THR A 920 -17.47 20.85 11.78
C THR A 920 -17.22 22.07 12.68
N GLN A 921 -17.55 21.97 13.97
CA GLN A 921 -17.32 23.04 14.95
C GLN A 921 -15.82 23.35 15.16
N LEU A 922 -14.98 22.33 15.19
CA LEU A 922 -13.53 22.46 15.43
C LEU A 922 -12.76 23.04 14.24
N THR A 923 -13.11 22.62 13.03
CA THR A 923 -12.37 22.98 11.80
C THR A 923 -12.95 24.20 11.07
N GLY A 924 -14.25 24.47 11.22
CA GLY A 924 -14.99 25.43 10.40
C GLY A 924 -15.34 24.92 8.99
N ILE A 925 -14.98 23.68 8.64
CA ILE A 925 -15.26 23.10 7.32
C ILE A 925 -16.75 22.68 7.26
N PRO A 926 -17.52 23.03 6.20
CA PRO A 926 -18.94 22.69 6.13
C PRO A 926 -19.24 21.18 6.19
N ARG A 927 -20.24 20.78 7.01
CA ARG A 927 -20.66 19.37 7.20
C ARG A 927 -20.84 18.59 5.89
N ALA A 928 -21.45 19.19 4.87
CA ALA A 928 -21.67 18.54 3.57
C ALA A 928 -20.37 18.13 2.85
N MET A 929 -19.31 18.91 3.01
CA MET A 929 -18.00 18.65 2.42
C MET A 929 -17.27 17.52 3.17
N LEU A 930 -17.39 17.49 4.49
CA LEU A 930 -16.87 16.43 5.36
C LEU A 930 -17.64 15.10 5.18
N ALA A 931 -18.96 15.16 5.00
CA ALA A 931 -19.82 13.98 4.85
C ALA A 931 -19.45 13.14 3.60
N ASN A 932 -19.09 13.77 2.49
CA ASN A 932 -18.62 13.09 1.27
C ASN A 932 -17.21 12.47 1.42
N THR A 933 -16.49 12.87 2.47
CA THR A 933 -15.09 12.49 2.74
C THR A 933 -15.00 11.35 3.76
N LEU A 934 -15.93 11.30 4.72
CA LEU A 934 -15.95 10.32 5.81
C LEU A 934 -16.81 9.09 5.48
N ALA A 935 -16.15 7.97 5.21
CA ALA A 935 -16.82 6.68 5.02
C ALA A 935 -17.47 6.17 6.33
N LEU A 936 -18.53 5.37 6.20
CA LEU A 936 -19.35 4.88 7.34
C LEU A 936 -18.56 4.08 8.40
N HIS A 937 -17.38 3.59 8.07
CA HIS A 937 -16.53 2.73 8.90
C HIS A 937 -15.27 3.44 9.43
N THR A 938 -15.14 4.75 9.16
CA THR A 938 -13.96 5.55 9.48
C THR A 938 -13.78 5.83 10.98
N PRO A 939 -14.66 6.60 11.65
CA PRO A 939 -14.40 6.99 13.03
C PRO A 939 -14.52 5.80 13.98
N ARG A 940 -13.68 5.78 15.01
CA ARG A 940 -13.61 4.72 16.04
C ARG A 940 -13.62 5.34 17.43
N MET A 941 -14.22 4.62 18.36
CA MET A 941 -14.21 4.99 19.77
C MET A 941 -13.03 4.35 20.48
N ILE A 942 -12.37 5.11 21.35
CA ILE A 942 -11.41 4.62 22.35
C ILE A 942 -11.90 5.00 23.75
N SER A 943 -11.57 4.17 24.74
CA SER A 943 -11.79 4.47 26.16
C SER A 943 -10.46 4.60 26.87
N VAL A 944 -10.26 5.73 27.53
CA VAL A 944 -9.05 6.03 28.31
C VAL A 944 -9.43 6.05 29.78
N VAL A 945 -8.74 5.23 30.57
CA VAL A 945 -8.71 5.34 32.03
C VAL A 945 -7.27 5.66 32.37
N ALA A 946 -7.03 6.82 32.96
CA ALA A 946 -5.69 7.22 33.38
C ALA A 946 -5.29 6.40 34.60
N LYS A 947 -4.06 5.91 34.60
CA LYS A 947 -3.48 5.05 35.63
C LYS A 947 -2.02 5.40 35.84
N MET A 948 -1.47 5.03 36.99
CA MET A 948 -0.05 5.12 37.29
C MET A 948 0.42 3.87 38.02
N GLY A 949 1.60 3.37 37.67
CA GLY A 949 2.26 2.27 38.36
C GLY A 949 2.74 2.66 39.76
N ARG A 950 2.69 1.72 40.72
CA ARG A 950 3.14 1.96 42.09
C ARG A 950 4.65 2.09 42.25
N ASP A 951 5.41 1.31 41.48
CA ASP A 951 6.88 1.34 41.41
C ASP A 951 7.30 0.94 39.98
N PRO A 952 8.10 1.74 39.26
CA PRO A 952 8.69 1.33 37.99
C PRO A 952 9.60 0.11 38.12
N LEU A 953 10.22 -0.11 39.28
CA LEU A 953 11.23 -1.14 39.50
C LEU A 953 10.57 -2.51 39.71
N VAL A 954 10.73 -3.40 38.72
CA VAL A 954 10.10 -4.74 38.69
C VAL A 954 11.10 -5.90 38.86
N ALA A 955 12.40 -5.64 38.75
CA ALA A 955 13.49 -6.56 39.05
C ALA A 955 14.77 -5.79 39.41
N ALA A 956 15.77 -6.45 40.01
CA ALA A 956 17.07 -5.84 40.32
C ALA A 956 17.86 -5.34 39.08
N ASN A 957 17.40 -5.71 37.89
CA ASN A 957 17.90 -5.27 36.58
C ASN A 957 16.76 -4.82 35.64
N GLY A 958 15.58 -4.42 36.15
CA GLY A 958 14.39 -4.27 35.31
C GLY A 958 13.41 -3.18 35.73
N VAL A 959 13.06 -2.30 34.78
CA VAL A 959 12.08 -1.21 34.97
C VAL A 959 10.94 -1.26 33.94
N VAL A 960 9.79 -0.65 34.27
CA VAL A 960 8.70 -0.36 33.34
C VAL A 960 8.65 1.14 33.08
N ALA A 961 8.44 1.55 31.83
CA ALA A 961 8.48 2.95 31.41
C ALA A 961 7.45 3.28 30.32
N GLY A 962 7.31 4.58 30.06
CA GLY A 962 6.35 5.14 29.09
C GLY A 962 4.91 4.79 29.46
N ASP A 963 4.04 4.67 28.46
CA ASP A 963 2.62 4.35 28.64
C ASP A 963 2.36 3.07 29.46
N SER A 964 3.32 2.13 29.51
CA SER A 964 3.19 0.91 30.32
C SER A 964 3.35 1.15 31.82
N PHE A 965 3.98 2.25 32.24
CA PHE A 965 4.06 2.62 33.65
C PHE A 965 2.86 3.49 34.05
N GLY A 966 2.65 4.62 33.37
CA GLY A 966 1.46 5.45 33.56
C GLY A 966 0.91 5.96 32.23
N ASN A 967 -0.39 6.28 32.18
CA ASN A 967 -1.05 6.80 30.99
C ASN A 967 -1.97 7.99 31.32
N GLY A 968 -1.85 9.06 30.53
CA GLY A 968 -2.61 10.30 30.66
C GLY A 968 -3.44 10.64 29.42
N SER A 969 -3.64 11.93 29.18
CA SER A 969 -4.35 12.44 28.00
C SER A 969 -3.47 12.39 26.74
N PHE A 970 -4.09 12.13 25.59
CA PHE A 970 -3.42 12.12 24.27
C PHE A 970 -3.43 13.49 23.59
N LEU A 971 -4.25 14.44 24.06
CA LEU A 971 -4.53 15.71 23.39
C LEU A 971 -3.27 16.57 23.20
N ALA A 972 -2.41 16.62 24.22
CA ALA A 972 -1.18 17.42 24.24
C ALA A 972 0.09 16.62 23.89
N SER A 973 0.01 15.37 23.43
CA SER A 973 1.19 14.50 23.18
C SER A 973 2.14 14.31 24.38
N GLY A 974 1.74 14.65 25.61
CA GLY A 974 2.64 14.71 26.77
C GLY A 974 3.36 13.38 27.10
N GLY A 975 2.66 12.25 26.99
CA GLY A 975 3.24 10.92 27.25
C GLY A 975 4.35 10.54 26.26
N VAL A 976 4.25 11.04 25.02
CA VAL A 976 5.27 10.86 23.99
C VAL A 976 6.56 11.60 24.38
N GLN A 977 6.45 12.86 24.82
CA GLN A 977 7.61 13.63 25.30
C GLN A 977 8.20 13.03 26.58
N THR A 978 7.34 12.63 27.52
CA THR A 978 7.72 11.94 28.77
C THR A 978 8.55 10.67 28.50
N GLY A 979 8.13 9.88 27.50
CA GLY A 979 8.85 8.70 27.05
C GLY A 979 10.15 9.01 26.28
N LEU A 980 10.08 9.82 25.22
CA LEU A 980 11.21 10.11 24.32
C LEU A 980 12.32 10.95 24.97
N LEU A 981 11.97 11.88 25.86
CA LEU A 981 12.90 12.82 26.50
C LEU A 981 13.23 12.40 27.93
N GLY A 982 12.21 12.28 28.78
CA GLY A 982 12.37 11.92 30.19
C GLY A 982 12.95 10.52 30.35
N HIS A 983 12.11 9.49 30.25
CA HIS A 983 12.47 8.11 30.54
C HIS A 983 13.71 7.61 29.78
N ALA A 984 13.85 7.98 28.49
CA ALA A 984 15.00 7.58 27.70
C ALA A 984 16.32 8.24 28.15
N SER A 985 16.32 9.52 28.52
CA SER A 985 17.53 10.19 29.04
C SER A 985 17.92 9.67 30.43
N ARG A 986 16.95 9.25 31.26
CA ARG A 986 17.25 8.58 32.55
C ARG A 986 18.07 7.29 32.34
N VAL A 987 17.90 6.56 31.23
CA VAL A 987 18.77 5.41 30.88
C VAL A 987 20.20 5.88 30.55
N GLY A 988 20.37 7.02 29.88
CA GLY A 988 21.68 7.66 29.71
C GLY A 988 22.33 8.08 31.04
N ARG A 989 21.54 8.58 32.02
CA ARG A 989 22.01 8.85 33.39
C ARG A 989 22.40 7.55 34.12
N TYR A 990 21.58 6.51 34.04
CA TYR A 990 21.88 5.19 34.62
C TYR A 990 23.28 4.70 34.19
N TRP A 991 23.59 4.76 32.89
CA TRP A 991 24.91 4.34 32.41
C TRP A 991 26.06 5.24 32.89
N ARG A 992 25.85 6.55 33.02
CA ARG A 992 26.82 7.46 33.65
C ARG A 992 27.06 7.10 35.12
N ASN A 993 26.01 6.75 35.86
CA ASN A 993 26.11 6.32 37.25
C ASN A 993 26.92 5.02 37.38
N ILE A 994 26.68 4.04 36.50
CA ILE A 994 27.46 2.79 36.42
C ILE A 994 28.94 3.08 36.10
N ASP A 995 29.24 3.95 35.13
CA ASP A 995 30.62 4.33 34.79
C ASP A 995 31.31 5.14 35.90
N ALA A 996 30.55 5.87 36.72
CA ALA A 996 31.03 6.54 37.93
C ALA A 996 31.24 5.59 39.13
N GLY A 997 30.95 4.30 38.98
CA GLY A 997 31.13 3.29 40.03
C GLY A 997 29.99 3.20 41.05
N ILE A 998 28.83 3.82 40.79
CA ILE A 998 27.64 3.67 41.64
C ILE A 998 27.14 2.22 41.55
N PRO A 999 26.80 1.56 42.68
CA PRO A 999 26.33 0.17 42.66
C PRO A 999 25.10 -0.01 41.75
N PRO A 1000 25.00 -1.11 40.96
CA PRO A 1000 23.90 -1.29 40.02
C PRO A 1000 22.50 -1.23 40.63
N GLY A 1001 22.35 -1.67 41.89
CA GLY A 1001 21.10 -1.61 42.65
C GLY A 1001 20.66 -0.18 43.00
N ASP A 1002 21.61 0.70 43.29
CA ASP A 1002 21.34 2.12 43.58
C ASP A 1002 21.08 2.89 42.28
N ALA A 1003 21.88 2.61 41.24
CA ALA A 1003 21.71 3.21 39.91
C ALA A 1003 20.34 2.86 39.29
N VAL A 1004 19.88 1.60 39.40
CA VAL A 1004 18.56 1.20 38.86
C VAL A 1004 17.41 1.77 39.69
N ARG A 1005 17.65 2.10 40.97
CA ARG A 1005 16.68 2.80 41.82
C ARG A 1005 16.56 4.28 41.42
N ASP A 1006 17.66 4.99 41.22
CA ASP A 1006 17.68 6.36 40.66
C ASP A 1006 16.96 6.43 39.30
N LEU A 1007 17.17 5.44 38.43
CA LEU A 1007 16.44 5.30 37.16
C LEU A 1007 14.92 5.16 37.39
N ALA A 1008 14.49 4.29 38.31
CA ALA A 1008 13.08 4.10 38.63
C ALA A 1008 12.44 5.36 39.23
N ASP A 1009 13.12 6.01 40.19
CA ASP A 1009 12.60 7.22 40.82
C ASP A 1009 12.55 8.40 39.82
N GLY A 1010 13.49 8.47 38.88
CA GLY A 1010 13.43 9.40 37.74
C GLY A 1010 12.24 9.14 36.80
N ILE A 1011 11.98 7.86 36.45
CA ILE A 1011 10.81 7.48 35.64
C ILE A 1011 9.49 7.82 36.35
N ARG A 1012 9.44 7.62 37.67
CA ARG A 1012 8.29 8.02 38.49
C ARG A 1012 8.08 9.53 38.42
N ALA A 1013 9.10 10.33 38.74
CA ALA A 1013 9.00 11.79 38.78
C ALA A 1013 8.62 12.39 37.42
N ASP A 1014 9.19 11.86 36.33
CA ASP A 1014 8.84 12.26 34.96
C ASP A 1014 7.34 11.94 34.66
N THR A 1015 6.87 10.76 35.06
CA THR A 1015 5.45 10.37 34.88
C THR A 1015 4.51 11.20 35.76
N GLU A 1016 4.90 11.53 37.00
CA GLU A 1016 4.09 12.36 37.91
C GLU A 1016 3.93 13.78 37.36
N ALA A 1017 5.01 14.40 36.87
CA ALA A 1017 4.95 15.70 36.21
C ALA A 1017 4.00 15.71 35.00
N TRP A 1018 4.02 14.64 34.20
CA TRP A 1018 3.09 14.50 33.07
C TRP A 1018 1.64 14.30 33.48
N LEU A 1019 1.38 13.42 34.45
CA LEU A 1019 0.02 13.18 34.92
C LEU A 1019 -0.56 14.43 35.58
N GLU A 1020 0.25 15.24 36.27
CA GLU A 1020 -0.17 16.51 36.87
C GLU A 1020 -0.67 17.50 35.81
N VAL A 1021 0.14 17.77 34.77
CA VAL A 1021 -0.26 18.61 33.62
C VAL A 1021 -1.51 18.04 32.93
N SER A 1022 -1.63 16.70 32.86
CA SER A 1022 -2.77 16.03 32.24
C SER A 1022 -4.06 16.03 33.08
N ARG A 1023 -4.05 16.38 34.37
CA ARG A 1023 -5.28 16.32 35.21
C ARG A 1023 -6.37 17.26 34.70
N ALA A 1024 -6.00 18.42 34.18
CA ALA A 1024 -6.93 19.44 33.67
C ALA A 1024 -7.81 18.92 32.51
N ASP A 1025 -7.31 17.97 31.72
CA ASP A 1025 -8.04 17.34 30.60
C ASP A 1025 -9.18 16.44 31.08
N PHE A 1026 -9.15 15.97 32.34
CA PHE A 1026 -10.17 15.08 32.91
C PHE A 1026 -11.14 15.79 33.87
N ALA A 1027 -10.90 17.07 34.21
CA ALA A 1027 -11.78 17.84 35.08
C ALA A 1027 -13.18 18.06 34.47
N GLN A 1028 -14.20 18.19 35.29
CA GLN A 1028 -15.58 18.49 34.86
C GLN A 1028 -16.15 19.64 35.70
N PRO A 1029 -17.14 20.40 35.20
CA PRO A 1029 -17.72 21.50 35.97
C PRO A 1029 -18.39 21.00 37.25
N PRO A 1030 -18.44 21.80 38.33
CA PRO A 1030 -19.05 21.37 39.59
C PRO A 1030 -20.53 20.99 39.43
N ARG A 1031 -20.89 19.76 39.81
CA ARG A 1031 -22.23 19.20 39.52
C ARG A 1031 -23.24 19.52 40.63
N SER A 1032 -24.39 20.08 40.26
CA SER A 1032 -25.54 20.20 41.15
C SER A 1032 -26.43 18.93 41.12
N GLY A 1033 -26.84 18.42 42.29
CA GLY A 1033 -27.88 17.38 42.43
C GLY A 1033 -27.42 15.92 42.65
N VAL A 1034 -28.40 15.10 43.07
CA VAL A 1034 -28.28 13.81 43.80
C VAL A 1034 -27.52 12.68 43.05
N ALA A 1035 -26.86 11.80 43.82
CA ALA A 1035 -26.12 10.60 43.39
C ALA A 1035 -26.86 9.63 42.43
N ALA A 1036 -28.19 9.73 42.30
CA ALA A 1036 -28.94 8.97 41.30
C ALA A 1036 -28.49 9.27 39.85
N ARG A 1037 -28.07 10.52 39.55
CA ARG A 1037 -27.51 10.91 38.23
C ARG A 1037 -26.24 10.12 37.87
N GLU A 1038 -25.36 9.86 38.83
CA GLU A 1038 -24.09 9.17 38.58
C GLU A 1038 -24.29 7.72 38.13
N ASN A 1039 -25.31 7.04 38.68
CA ASN A 1039 -25.68 5.70 38.23
C ASN A 1039 -26.15 5.67 36.77
N VAL A 1040 -26.84 6.73 36.31
CA VAL A 1040 -27.27 6.89 34.91
C VAL A 1040 -26.05 7.13 34.00
N LEU A 1041 -25.18 8.09 34.34
CA LEU A 1041 -23.96 8.38 33.56
C LEU A 1041 -22.99 7.19 33.54
N ALA A 1042 -22.88 6.43 34.64
CA ALA A 1042 -22.09 5.20 34.68
C ALA A 1042 -22.74 4.07 33.85
N ALA A 1043 -24.08 3.99 33.82
CA ALA A 1043 -24.79 3.05 32.94
C ALA A 1043 -24.64 3.42 31.46
N ALA A 1044 -24.65 4.71 31.11
CA ALA A 1044 -24.39 5.21 29.76
C ALA A 1044 -23.00 4.79 29.27
N ARG A 1045 -21.95 5.11 30.04
CA ARG A 1045 -20.56 4.68 29.77
C ARG A 1045 -20.40 3.16 29.67
N ARG A 1046 -20.97 2.38 30.61
CA ARG A 1046 -20.94 0.90 30.54
C ARG A 1046 -21.63 0.38 29.28
N ARG A 1047 -22.78 0.93 28.90
CA ARG A 1047 -23.54 0.53 27.70
C ARG A 1047 -22.75 0.85 26.44
N ARG A 1048 -22.20 2.06 26.34
CA ARG A 1048 -21.33 2.55 25.25
C ARG A 1048 -20.16 1.59 25.00
N ARG A 1049 -19.39 1.27 26.06
CA ARG A 1049 -18.24 0.34 26.03
C ARG A 1049 -18.62 -1.12 25.72
N SER A 1050 -19.89 -1.50 25.91
CA SER A 1050 -20.37 -2.87 25.64
C SER A 1050 -20.70 -3.18 24.18
N ILE A 1051 -20.77 -2.18 23.29
CA ILE A 1051 -21.21 -2.35 21.90
C ILE A 1051 -20.06 -2.72 20.95
N ALA A 1052 -18.85 -2.19 21.20
CA ALA A 1052 -17.64 -2.54 20.47
C ALA A 1052 -16.41 -2.38 21.39
N PRO A 1053 -15.83 -3.49 21.91
CA PRO A 1053 -14.63 -3.40 22.74
C PRO A 1053 -13.41 -3.11 21.86
N PHE A 1054 -12.98 -1.85 21.83
CA PHE A 1054 -11.74 -1.41 21.19
C PHE A 1054 -10.63 -1.36 22.24
N THR A 1055 -9.47 -1.92 21.94
CA THR A 1055 -8.32 -1.94 22.85
C THR A 1055 -7.17 -1.10 22.31
N LEU A 1056 -6.68 -0.18 23.12
CA LEU A 1056 -5.62 0.77 22.73
C LEU A 1056 -4.31 0.08 22.29
N ARG A 1057 -4.07 -1.15 22.75
CA ARG A 1057 -2.83 -1.91 22.52
C ARG A 1057 -2.80 -2.66 21.18
N ASP A 1058 -3.93 -3.14 20.66
CA ASP A 1058 -3.98 -4.06 19.51
C ASP A 1058 -4.72 -3.53 18.28
N ASP A 1059 -5.65 -2.58 18.47
CA ASP A 1059 -6.51 -2.08 17.39
C ASP A 1059 -6.06 -0.72 16.82
N LEU A 1060 -5.25 0.04 17.58
CA LEU A 1060 -4.84 1.42 17.27
C LEU A 1060 -3.97 1.50 15.99
N ASN A 1061 -2.96 0.63 15.88
CA ASN A 1061 -2.11 0.47 14.70
C ASN A 1061 -2.84 -0.18 13.50
N ARG A 1062 -4.16 -0.44 13.61
CA ARG A 1062 -4.98 -1.16 12.62
C ARG A 1062 -6.30 -0.46 12.31
N LEU A 1063 -6.39 0.84 12.60
CA LEU A 1063 -7.40 1.73 12.04
C LEU A 1063 -7.22 1.83 10.51
N ASN A 1064 -7.65 0.81 9.77
CA ASN A 1064 -7.77 0.91 8.31
C ASN A 1064 -8.89 1.89 7.95
N VAL A 1065 -8.57 3.17 8.05
CA VAL A 1065 -9.35 4.30 7.57
C VAL A 1065 -8.87 4.61 6.16
N HIS A 1066 -9.79 4.58 5.20
CA HIS A 1066 -9.55 5.18 3.89
C HIS A 1066 -10.20 6.57 3.92
N PRO A 1067 -9.41 7.66 4.04
CA PRO A 1067 -10.00 8.99 3.98
C PRO A 1067 -10.40 9.29 2.54
N GLY A 1068 -11.62 9.79 2.36
CA GLY A 1068 -11.95 10.59 1.17
C GLY A 1068 -11.13 11.90 1.17
N ARG A 1069 -11.26 12.68 0.10
CA ARG A 1069 -10.52 13.95 -0.05
C ARG A 1069 -11.47 15.15 -0.02
N VAL A 1070 -11.14 16.12 0.84
CA VAL A 1070 -11.72 17.48 0.84
C VAL A 1070 -10.88 18.35 -0.13
N PRO A 1071 -11.46 19.33 -0.86
CA PRO A 1071 -10.68 20.35 -1.55
C PRO A 1071 -9.70 21.04 -0.58
N MET A 1072 -8.43 21.22 -0.99
CA MET A 1072 -7.35 21.60 -0.06
C MET A 1072 -7.47 23.04 0.46
N LEU A 1073 -8.24 23.21 1.53
CA LEU A 1073 -8.31 24.38 2.38
C LEU A 1073 -7.54 24.07 3.67
N GLY A 1074 -6.62 24.95 4.07
CA GLY A 1074 -5.98 24.90 5.38
C GLY A 1074 -6.96 25.22 6.52
N LEU A 1075 -6.60 24.97 7.78
CA LEU A 1075 -7.36 25.48 8.92
C LEU A 1075 -7.42 27.00 8.88
N GLN A 1076 -8.60 27.55 8.61
CA GLN A 1076 -8.81 28.99 8.59
C GLN A 1076 -8.76 29.57 10.01
N PRO A 1077 -8.41 30.86 10.18
CA PRO A 1077 -8.70 31.59 11.41
C PRO A 1077 -10.19 31.47 11.73
N LEU A 1078 -10.53 31.21 12.99
CA LEU A 1078 -11.92 31.19 13.43
C LEU A 1078 -12.42 32.61 13.69
N GLU A 1079 -13.66 32.88 13.29
CA GLU A 1079 -14.35 34.11 13.66
C GLU A 1079 -14.77 34.09 15.14
N GLN A 1080 -15.00 35.28 15.70
CA GLN A 1080 -15.28 35.50 17.11
C GLN A 1080 -16.62 34.97 17.66
N PRO A 1081 -17.74 34.83 16.91
CA PRO A 1081 -18.98 34.34 17.52
C PRO A 1081 -18.87 32.87 17.90
N HIS A 1082 -19.39 32.54 19.08
CA HIS A 1082 -19.62 31.16 19.51
C HIS A 1082 -20.47 30.41 18.47
N PRO A 1083 -20.36 29.08 18.30
CA PRO A 1083 -21.17 28.33 17.32
C PRO A 1083 -22.68 28.54 17.45
N ASN A 1084 -23.17 28.94 18.63
CA ASN A 1084 -24.57 29.24 18.91
C ASN A 1084 -24.89 30.74 18.93
N GLY A 1085 -24.01 31.60 18.37
CA GLY A 1085 -23.95 33.04 18.65
C GLY A 1085 -24.31 34.02 17.51
N ASN A 1086 -24.74 33.56 16.33
CA ASN A 1086 -25.16 34.46 15.24
C ASN A 1086 -26.65 34.78 15.32
N GLY A 1087 -26.98 36.07 15.47
CA GLY A 1087 -28.33 36.55 15.73
C GLY A 1087 -29.15 36.93 14.50
N GLU A 1088 -30.47 36.86 14.64
CA GLU A 1088 -31.42 37.59 13.80
C GLU A 1088 -31.42 39.07 14.21
N THR A 1089 -31.04 39.97 13.29
CA THR A 1089 -31.15 41.41 13.53
C THR A 1089 -32.49 41.96 13.05
N GLY A 1090 -33.38 42.32 13.98
CA GLY A 1090 -34.46 43.28 13.73
C GLY A 1090 -35.78 43.00 14.45
N GLY A 1091 -36.09 43.79 15.50
CA GLY A 1091 -37.48 43.92 15.98
C GLY A 1091 -37.69 44.02 17.49
N GLU A 1092 -37.31 45.18 18.07
CA GLU A 1092 -37.86 45.76 19.31
C GLU A 1092 -37.76 44.99 20.66
N ALA A 1093 -37.90 45.76 21.75
CA ALA A 1093 -37.52 45.34 23.10
C ALA A 1093 -38.72 44.88 23.94
N GLY A 1094 -38.52 43.81 24.72
CA GLY A 1094 -39.41 43.36 25.78
C GLY A 1094 -38.67 42.41 26.71
N GLY A 1095 -38.46 42.81 27.96
CA GLY A 1095 -37.53 42.11 28.85
C GLY A 1095 -38.08 40.83 29.47
N ALA A 1096 -37.30 39.74 29.42
CA ALA A 1096 -37.34 38.64 30.37
C ALA A 1096 -36.03 37.83 30.30
N GLY A 1097 -35.48 37.48 31.46
CA GLY A 1097 -34.63 36.30 31.59
C GLY A 1097 -35.23 35.37 32.65
N PRO A 1098 -34.92 34.05 32.67
CA PRO A 1098 -34.24 33.25 31.66
C PRO A 1098 -35.18 32.13 31.12
N GLU A 1099 -35.77 32.31 29.94
CA GLU A 1099 -36.56 31.26 29.26
C GLU A 1099 -35.94 30.76 27.92
N GLY A 1100 -34.72 31.20 27.59
CA GLY A 1100 -34.05 30.92 26.31
C GLY A 1100 -33.48 29.51 26.13
N ALA A 1101 -33.49 28.65 27.16
CA ALA A 1101 -33.01 27.27 27.11
C ALA A 1101 -34.17 26.27 27.16
N ARG A 1102 -35.10 26.35 26.19
CA ARG A 1102 -36.17 25.34 26.08
C ARG A 1102 -35.61 24.01 25.58
N CYS A 1103 -35.52 23.08 26.51
CA CYS A 1103 -35.20 21.66 26.32
C CYS A 1103 -35.83 21.07 25.05
N VAL A 1104 -35.09 20.22 24.34
CA VAL A 1104 -35.62 19.39 23.25
C VAL A 1104 -36.49 18.27 23.85
N GLY A 1105 -37.69 18.63 24.30
CA GLY A 1105 -38.57 17.74 25.05
C GLY A 1105 -39.93 18.38 25.36
N GLY A 1106 -40.76 18.59 24.33
CA GLY A 1106 -42.10 19.16 24.53
C GLY A 1106 -42.96 19.23 23.26
N SER A 1107 -43.69 18.13 22.99
CA SER A 1107 -44.91 18.04 22.14
C SER A 1107 -45.08 18.97 20.92
N GLY A 1108 -45.16 18.41 19.71
CA GLY A 1108 -46.08 18.96 18.70
C GLY A 1108 -45.60 19.26 17.28
N SER A 1109 -44.41 18.82 16.84
CA SER A 1109 -44.09 18.74 15.41
C SER A 1109 -42.99 17.71 15.14
N ASP A 1110 -43.17 16.90 14.09
CA ASP A 1110 -42.40 15.68 13.82
C ASP A 1110 -40.99 15.97 13.24
N PRO A 1111 -39.89 15.75 13.99
CA PRO A 1111 -38.53 15.95 13.49
C PRO A 1111 -38.08 14.80 12.57
N GLN A 1112 -38.82 13.70 12.47
CA GLN A 1112 -38.38 12.50 11.73
C GLN A 1112 -38.47 12.65 10.21
N ARG A 1113 -39.07 13.73 9.67
CA ARG A 1113 -39.17 13.94 8.21
C ARG A 1113 -37.82 14.12 7.51
N GLY A 1114 -36.81 14.70 8.18
CA GLY A 1114 -35.47 14.88 7.60
C GLY A 1114 -34.62 13.60 7.52
N LEU A 1115 -34.91 12.59 8.37
CA LEU A 1115 -34.10 11.38 8.51
C LEU A 1115 -34.79 10.09 8.02
N ARG A 1116 -36.11 10.10 7.80
CA ARG A 1116 -36.86 8.92 7.31
C ARG A 1116 -36.65 8.61 5.81
N GLN A 1117 -36.29 9.58 4.97
CA GLN A 1117 -36.30 9.39 3.51
C GLN A 1117 -35.07 8.72 2.86
N PRO A 1118 -33.81 8.88 3.32
CA PRO A 1118 -32.67 8.28 2.61
C PRO A 1118 -32.64 6.74 2.66
N LEU A 1119 -32.95 6.15 3.81
CA LEU A 1119 -32.73 4.72 4.05
C LEU A 1119 -33.84 3.84 3.45
N ALA A 1120 -35.11 4.26 3.54
CA ALA A 1120 -36.22 3.53 2.94
C ALA A 1120 -36.06 3.46 1.41
N ALA A 1121 -35.75 4.59 0.76
CA ALA A 1121 -35.56 4.64 -0.69
C ALA A 1121 -34.37 3.78 -1.17
N GLN A 1122 -33.27 3.72 -0.42
CA GLN A 1122 -32.10 2.90 -0.80
C GLN A 1122 -32.31 1.39 -0.61
N VAL A 1123 -33.06 0.98 0.42
CA VAL A 1123 -33.38 -0.44 0.66
C VAL A 1123 -34.44 -0.95 -0.34
N GLU A 1124 -35.40 -0.10 -0.72
CA GLU A 1124 -36.46 -0.46 -1.68
C GLU A 1124 -35.92 -0.52 -3.13
N ALA A 1125 -35.02 0.40 -3.50
CA ALA A 1125 -34.32 0.36 -4.79
C ALA A 1125 -33.46 -0.91 -4.98
N GLN A 1126 -32.86 -1.45 -3.91
CA GLN A 1126 -32.14 -2.74 -3.96
C GLN A 1126 -33.06 -3.97 -4.02
N ARG A 1127 -34.35 -3.84 -3.68
CA ARG A 1127 -35.34 -4.93 -3.84
C ARG A 1127 -36.03 -4.92 -5.20
N GLN A 1128 -36.16 -3.76 -5.85
CA GLN A 1128 -36.85 -3.63 -7.15
C GLN A 1128 -35.92 -3.79 -8.36
N SER A 1129 -34.59 -3.76 -8.21
CA SER A 1129 -33.64 -4.08 -9.29
C SER A 1129 -33.35 -5.59 -9.41
N GLY A 1130 -34.38 -6.42 -9.18
CA GLY A 1130 -34.31 -7.88 -9.03
C GLY A 1130 -35.23 -8.66 -9.98
N THR A 1131 -35.50 -8.11 -11.17
CA THR A 1131 -36.11 -8.78 -12.33
C THR A 1131 -35.53 -8.16 -13.60
#